data_AF-A0A2M7AA89-F1
#
_entry.id   AF-A0A2M7AA89-F1
#
_cell.length_a   1.000
_cell.length_b   1.000
_cell.length_c   1.000
_cell.angle_alpha   90.00
_cell.angle_beta   90.00
_cell.angle_gamma   90.00
#
_symmetry.space_group_name_H-M   'P 1'
#
loop_
_entity.id
_entity.type
_entity.pdbx_description
1 polymer ?
#
loop_
_entity_poly.entity_id
_entity_poly.type
_entity_poly.pdbx_seq_one_letter_code
_entity_poly.pdbx_strand_id
1 'polypeptide(L)'
;MMQPRSFLLTIMLTASGTSGFSEPAHRLELPVKQFPAQLEYENLGAEFSPTVIIVAHTDRESKPVKFLKGVTVNGARVTEKMLTGSVLKIRGDGTGLYGYTSGFGVPVVPPIAEATRSPMDVAKNAWDPVVGGTNGMYSWLLVTVASTPRRTTYELSFPDPIRIKKLTAQASCEAVPDGGSVSTQLHSDIAGKEIVAKKSFTKENGERYPHVFDGMNTNRVFLTFTGEGKGTALIYNVTFWAELDCSGLPKITAAAGRNSLSVSDDDDSSHWGRVFVEGFPKGSLPKPTPTPDPLANYVSPNKDAKPAKLSMIKDPREFFPRGFYWGLGCPHWDFVLDDMKTHHMNCIYGSNWWPEALEDFLPLAERMGIRCIYQGSSWGSFYYFTYHDKQHQQRSYEKELVPNFKTTAERVKNNPSLLMWSLTEEIAPGTAPFLSDYYRMVRELDPNHPPTVLHNNVAAARDDLTTNEPLVVTTDVYPFFLDPRSGPATPQRSLNFFAGRMEDIYKLCRQANASMWAMPQACGIVPDDSCDPPHFGPVGGFRKPTAAMVKVQAWVAVLKGATGVLYYPYISNHPGHSSLRDFDWSETEQLKGASDIFAQLEKVAGLLVRLERDFSDDKFVSSANPAVWIHTFKSRPENRLRCRYAVVANTDWENAQTLDLKLTQPLPANAMVYDCIAGKPSGGNAIALSPGDGMVLAFGSRQDIERDRKASPSVE
;
A
#
# COMPACT_ATOMS: atom_id res chain seq x y z
N MET A 1 -47.40 6.75 8.32
CA MET A 1 -46.85 6.70 6.95
C MET A 1 -45.80 7.79 6.83
N MET A 2 -44.52 7.45 6.97
CA MET A 2 -43.43 8.40 6.71
C MET A 2 -43.07 8.34 5.23
N GLN A 3 -42.97 9.50 4.58
CA GLN A 3 -42.49 9.59 3.19
C GLN A 3 -41.00 9.20 3.12
N PRO A 4 -40.56 8.48 2.07
CA PRO A 4 -39.15 8.18 1.89
C PRO A 4 -38.38 9.48 1.62
N ARG A 5 -37.36 9.76 2.43
CA ARG A 5 -36.41 10.86 2.20
C ARG A 5 -35.51 10.46 1.03
N SER A 6 -35.63 11.19 -0.08
CA SER A 6 -34.69 11.12 -1.20
C SER A 6 -33.37 11.74 -0.75
N PHE A 7 -32.33 10.92 -0.54
CA PHE A 7 -30.98 11.43 -0.33
C PHE A 7 -30.32 11.63 -1.69
N LEU A 8 -30.02 12.89 -2.02
CA LEU A 8 -29.14 13.21 -3.15
C LEU A 8 -27.71 12.85 -2.73
N LEU A 9 -27.28 11.63 -3.05
CA LEU A 9 -25.96 11.13 -2.72
C LEU A 9 -24.95 11.69 -3.72
N THR A 10 -24.03 12.52 -3.27
CA THR A 10 -22.84 12.92 -4.05
C THR A 10 -21.98 11.69 -4.28
N ILE A 11 -21.92 11.25 -5.54
CA ILE A 11 -21.17 10.09 -6.00
C ILE A 11 -19.67 10.37 -5.85
N MET A 12 -18.96 9.59 -5.02
CA MET A 12 -17.50 9.53 -5.02
C MET A 12 -17.06 8.38 -5.90
N LEU A 13 -16.44 8.69 -7.05
CA LEU A 13 -15.71 7.72 -7.85
C LEU A 13 -14.23 8.03 -7.73
N THR A 14 -13.46 7.03 -7.28
CA THR A 14 -12.02 6.99 -7.52
C THR A 14 -11.81 6.70 -9.00
N ALA A 15 -11.51 7.73 -9.78
CA ALA A 15 -10.85 7.51 -11.06
C ALA A 15 -9.38 7.19 -10.78
N SER A 16 -9.04 5.91 -10.58
CA SER A 16 -7.67 5.43 -10.81
C SER A 16 -7.46 5.34 -12.33
N GLY A 17 -7.55 6.47 -13.01
CA GLY A 17 -7.28 6.59 -14.44
C GLY A 17 -5.78 6.58 -14.70
N THR A 18 -5.08 5.49 -14.37
CA THR A 18 -3.65 5.30 -14.67
C THR A 18 -3.29 3.82 -14.83
N SER A 19 -4.10 2.99 -15.48
CA SER A 19 -3.72 1.60 -15.83
C SER A 19 -3.83 1.40 -17.36
N GLY A 20 -2.68 1.43 -18.04
CA GLY A 20 -2.53 1.22 -19.49
C GLY A 20 -2.48 -0.25 -19.92
N PHE A 21 -2.97 -1.18 -19.10
CA PHE A 21 -3.49 -2.44 -19.62
C PHE A 21 -4.97 -2.22 -19.84
N SER A 22 -5.58 -2.94 -20.77
CA SER A 22 -7.02 -2.95 -20.90
C SER A 22 -7.65 -3.52 -19.62
N GLU A 23 -7.76 -2.71 -18.56
CA GLU A 23 -8.96 -2.73 -17.76
C GLU A 23 -10.12 -2.68 -18.77
N PRO A 24 -11.22 -3.43 -18.55
CA PRO A 24 -12.45 -3.11 -19.25
C PRO A 24 -12.74 -1.65 -18.88
N ALA A 25 -12.32 -0.75 -19.78
CA ALA A 25 -12.43 0.65 -19.60
C ALA A 25 -13.88 0.93 -19.21
N HIS A 26 -14.05 1.83 -18.24
CA HIS A 26 -15.33 2.32 -17.78
C HIS A 26 -16.06 1.35 -16.81
N ARG A 27 -15.63 1.40 -15.55
CA ARG A 27 -16.36 0.85 -14.40
C ARG A 27 -16.86 2.01 -13.53
N LEU A 28 -18.17 2.05 -13.28
CA LEU A 28 -18.77 2.98 -12.34
C LEU A 28 -19.11 2.24 -11.06
N GLU A 29 -18.60 2.73 -9.93
CA GLU A 29 -18.85 2.17 -8.61
C GLU A 29 -19.93 2.95 -7.84
N LEU A 30 -20.83 2.19 -7.22
CA LEU A 30 -21.70 2.63 -6.15
C LEU A 30 -21.29 1.96 -4.85
N PRO A 31 -20.65 2.69 -3.93
CA PRO A 31 -20.54 2.23 -2.56
C PRO A 31 -21.94 2.34 -1.91
N VAL A 32 -22.76 1.29 -2.04
CA VAL A 32 -24.09 1.24 -1.43
C VAL A 32 -23.93 0.84 0.04
N LYS A 33 -23.73 1.84 0.90
CA LYS A 33 -23.70 1.63 2.35
C LYS A 33 -25.08 1.27 2.91
N GLN A 34 -26.16 1.70 2.25
CA GLN A 34 -27.55 1.44 2.64
C GLN A 34 -28.41 1.31 1.38
N PHE A 35 -29.17 0.23 1.26
CA PHE A 35 -30.24 0.09 0.29
C PHE A 35 -31.53 0.72 0.85
N PRO A 36 -32.44 1.24 -0.01
CA PRO A 36 -32.32 1.33 -1.47
C PRO A 36 -31.33 2.43 -1.92
N ALA A 37 -30.71 2.21 -3.06
CA ALA A 37 -29.83 3.18 -3.71
C ALA A 37 -30.25 3.43 -5.16
N GLN A 38 -30.04 4.65 -5.62
CA GLN A 38 -30.23 5.03 -7.01
C GLN A 38 -28.93 5.63 -7.54
N LEU A 39 -28.50 5.12 -8.68
CA LEU A 39 -27.38 5.65 -9.44
C LEU A 39 -27.91 6.41 -10.63
N GLU A 40 -27.44 7.63 -10.81
CA GLU A 40 -27.61 8.34 -12.06
C GLU A 40 -26.28 8.38 -12.81
N TYR A 41 -26.33 8.16 -14.12
CA TYR A 41 -25.16 8.22 -14.98
C TYR A 41 -25.56 8.72 -16.37
N GLU A 42 -24.58 9.24 -17.11
CA GLU A 42 -24.78 9.73 -18.47
C GLU A 42 -24.05 8.82 -19.46
N ASN A 43 -24.77 8.32 -20.46
CA ASN A 43 -24.21 7.58 -21.58
C ASN A 43 -24.07 8.53 -22.77
N LEU A 44 -22.84 8.85 -23.15
CA LEU A 44 -22.55 9.75 -24.27
C LEU A 44 -22.53 9.04 -25.63
N GLY A 45 -22.62 7.70 -25.65
CA GLY A 45 -22.58 6.89 -26.85
C GLY A 45 -23.93 6.29 -27.25
N ALA A 46 -23.87 5.28 -28.11
CA ALA A 46 -25.04 4.50 -28.50
C ALA A 46 -25.61 3.71 -27.32
N GLU A 47 -26.86 3.26 -27.45
CA GLU A 47 -27.47 2.36 -26.49
C GLU A 47 -26.63 1.09 -26.33
N PHE A 48 -26.36 0.71 -25.08
CA PHE A 48 -25.65 -0.53 -24.77
C PHE A 48 -26.27 -1.22 -23.54
N SER A 49 -25.92 -2.49 -23.34
CA SER A 49 -26.35 -3.24 -22.16
C SER A 49 -25.16 -3.43 -21.22
N PRO A 50 -25.11 -2.67 -20.11
CA PRO A 50 -23.98 -2.75 -19.20
C PRO A 50 -23.92 -4.10 -18.51
N THR A 51 -22.75 -4.39 -17.95
CA THR A 51 -22.55 -5.49 -17.03
C THR A 51 -22.69 -4.99 -15.60
N VAL A 52 -23.56 -5.60 -14.81
CA VAL A 52 -23.75 -5.27 -13.39
C VAL A 52 -22.99 -6.26 -12.52
N ILE A 53 -22.20 -5.75 -11.58
CA ILE A 53 -21.45 -6.55 -10.62
C ILE A 53 -21.91 -6.19 -9.23
N ILE A 54 -22.27 -7.19 -8.43
CA ILE A 54 -22.71 -7.04 -7.04
C ILE A 54 -21.71 -7.79 -6.18
N VAL A 55 -21.18 -7.13 -5.16
CA VAL A 55 -20.24 -7.71 -4.20
C VAL A 55 -20.87 -7.62 -2.82
N ALA A 56 -21.06 -8.76 -2.17
CA ALA A 56 -21.60 -8.83 -0.82
C ALA A 56 -20.50 -8.55 0.21
N HIS A 57 -20.74 -7.62 1.15
CA HIS A 57 -19.84 -7.33 2.27
C HIS A 57 -20.53 -7.59 3.60
N THR A 58 -19.77 -7.92 4.64
CA THR A 58 -20.33 -8.08 5.99
C THR A 58 -20.60 -6.72 6.64
N ASP A 59 -21.71 -6.62 7.38
CA ASP A 59 -22.10 -5.47 8.22
C ASP A 59 -21.31 -5.41 9.54
N ARG A 60 -20.55 -6.47 9.84
CA ARG A 60 -19.67 -6.61 11.00
C ARG A 60 -20.41 -6.71 12.35
N GLU A 61 -21.73 -6.88 12.36
CA GLU A 61 -22.51 -7.07 13.59
C GLU A 61 -22.62 -8.56 13.95
N SER A 62 -21.93 -8.99 15.01
CA SER A 62 -21.95 -10.38 15.44
C SER A 62 -23.29 -10.78 16.08
N LYS A 63 -24.07 -11.55 15.30
CA LYS A 63 -25.22 -12.39 15.69
C LYS A 63 -26.59 -11.66 15.77
N PRO A 64 -27.62 -12.17 15.03
CA PRO A 64 -27.54 -13.28 14.08
C PRO A 64 -26.68 -12.90 12.88
N VAL A 65 -26.03 -13.91 12.28
CA VAL A 65 -25.34 -13.75 11.01
C VAL A 65 -26.38 -13.37 9.96
N LYS A 66 -26.11 -12.26 9.31
CA LYS A 66 -26.99 -11.58 8.37
C LYS A 66 -26.44 -11.79 6.95
N PHE A 67 -27.25 -11.65 5.89
CA PHE A 67 -26.80 -11.88 4.50
C PHE A 67 -27.28 -10.75 3.60
N LEU A 68 -26.60 -10.54 2.47
CA LEU A 68 -27.17 -9.72 1.41
C LEU A 68 -28.22 -10.58 0.68
N LYS A 69 -29.49 -10.18 0.77
CA LYS A 69 -30.63 -10.98 0.32
C LYS A 69 -31.54 -10.20 -0.61
N GLY A 70 -32.18 -10.92 -1.54
CA GLY A 70 -33.25 -10.36 -2.36
C GLY A 70 -32.84 -9.12 -3.15
N VAL A 71 -31.58 -9.01 -3.56
CA VAL A 71 -31.11 -7.81 -4.25
C VAL A 71 -31.91 -7.67 -5.53
N THR A 72 -32.50 -6.50 -5.74
CA THR A 72 -33.17 -6.15 -6.99
C THR A 72 -32.36 -5.11 -7.74
N VAL A 73 -32.30 -5.24 -9.06
CA VAL A 73 -31.69 -4.26 -9.97
C VAL A 73 -32.76 -3.83 -10.96
N ASN A 74 -33.11 -2.53 -10.98
CA ASN A 74 -34.26 -2.01 -11.71
C ASN A 74 -35.56 -2.78 -11.42
N GLY A 75 -35.74 -3.19 -10.16
CA GLY A 75 -36.90 -3.98 -9.71
C GLY A 75 -36.86 -5.47 -10.05
N ALA A 76 -35.87 -5.95 -10.82
CA ALA A 76 -35.67 -7.37 -11.09
C ALA A 76 -34.84 -8.01 -9.97
N ARG A 77 -35.39 -8.99 -9.25
CA ARG A 77 -34.66 -9.76 -8.23
C ARG A 77 -33.54 -10.55 -8.91
N VAL A 78 -32.31 -10.42 -8.42
CA VAL A 78 -31.11 -11.06 -9.00
C VAL A 78 -30.38 -11.98 -8.03
N THR A 79 -30.69 -11.89 -6.74
CA THR A 79 -30.16 -12.80 -5.71
C THR A 79 -31.30 -13.26 -4.80
N GLU A 80 -31.22 -14.49 -4.31
CA GLU A 80 -31.97 -14.88 -3.10
C GLU A 80 -31.12 -14.61 -1.86
N LYS A 81 -29.85 -15.02 -1.93
CA LYS A 81 -28.89 -14.90 -0.84
C LYS A 81 -27.46 -14.92 -1.39
N MET A 82 -26.64 -13.98 -0.97
CA MET A 82 -25.21 -13.95 -1.28
C MET A 82 -24.36 -14.24 -0.04
N LEU A 83 -23.31 -15.05 -0.20
CA LEU A 83 -22.31 -15.30 0.83
C LEU A 83 -21.41 -14.08 1.02
N THR A 84 -20.81 -13.94 2.20
CA THR A 84 -19.92 -12.82 2.50
C THR A 84 -18.69 -12.81 1.60
N GLY A 85 -18.45 -11.71 0.88
CA GLY A 85 -17.34 -11.59 -0.07
C GLY A 85 -17.58 -12.29 -1.41
N SER A 86 -18.78 -12.82 -1.65
CA SER A 86 -19.15 -13.35 -2.97
C SER A 86 -19.42 -12.22 -3.98
N VAL A 87 -19.24 -12.55 -5.25
CA VAL A 87 -19.41 -11.64 -6.39
C VAL A 87 -20.42 -12.24 -7.35
N LEU A 88 -21.44 -11.47 -7.72
CA LEU A 88 -22.37 -11.80 -8.81
C LEU A 88 -22.16 -10.81 -9.96
N LYS A 89 -21.89 -11.32 -11.16
CA LYS A 89 -21.74 -10.57 -12.41
C LYS A 89 -22.87 -10.94 -13.36
N ILE A 90 -23.62 -9.96 -13.86
CA ILE A 90 -24.71 -10.13 -14.82
C ILE A 90 -24.35 -9.31 -16.06
N ARG A 91 -24.20 -9.97 -17.19
CA ARG A 91 -23.78 -9.34 -18.45
C ARG A 91 -25.00 -8.97 -19.29
N GLY A 92 -24.83 -7.95 -20.12
CA GLY A 92 -25.88 -7.46 -21.02
C GLY A 92 -26.33 -8.45 -22.10
N ASP A 93 -25.57 -9.53 -22.32
CA ASP A 93 -25.90 -10.63 -23.23
C ASP A 93 -26.78 -11.72 -22.59
N GLY A 94 -27.18 -11.55 -21.34
CA GLY A 94 -27.97 -12.53 -20.60
C GLY A 94 -27.15 -13.66 -19.99
N THR A 95 -25.81 -13.58 -20.00
CA THR A 95 -24.97 -14.51 -19.22
C THR A 95 -24.63 -13.92 -17.85
N GLY A 96 -24.32 -14.78 -16.89
CA GLY A 96 -23.87 -14.37 -15.57
C GLY A 96 -22.76 -15.25 -15.01
N LEU A 97 -22.16 -14.77 -13.92
CA LEU A 97 -21.12 -15.48 -13.19
C LEU A 97 -21.23 -15.15 -11.71
N TYR A 98 -21.32 -16.16 -10.87
CA TYR A 98 -21.22 -16.02 -9.42
C TYR A 98 -19.90 -16.61 -8.93
N GLY A 99 -19.21 -15.98 -8.00
CA GLY A 99 -17.93 -16.45 -7.45
C GLY A 99 -17.82 -16.25 -5.94
N TYR A 100 -17.18 -17.19 -5.26
CA TYR A 100 -16.92 -17.16 -3.82
C TYR A 100 -15.56 -17.77 -3.48
N THR A 101 -14.95 -17.29 -2.40
CA THR A 101 -13.67 -17.76 -1.84
C THR A 101 -13.73 -17.79 -0.31
N SER A 102 -13.33 -18.90 0.28
CA SER A 102 -13.28 -19.11 1.73
C SER A 102 -11.90 -18.82 2.34
N GLY A 103 -10.87 -18.48 1.54
CA GLY A 103 -9.47 -18.36 1.97
C GLY A 103 -8.92 -16.93 1.96
N PHE A 104 -7.61 -16.79 2.19
CA PHE A 104 -6.82 -15.53 2.16
C PHE A 104 -6.67 -14.89 0.77
N GLY A 105 -7.56 -15.21 -0.17
CA GLY A 105 -7.54 -14.72 -1.54
C GLY A 105 -8.92 -14.29 -1.95
N VAL A 106 -8.99 -13.26 -2.81
CA VAL A 106 -10.19 -12.76 -3.50
C VAL A 106 -10.69 -13.85 -4.46
N PRO A 107 -12.01 -14.01 -4.73
CA PRO A 107 -12.42 -15.01 -5.69
C PRO A 107 -11.83 -14.59 -7.05
N VAL A 108 -10.96 -15.43 -7.61
CA VAL A 108 -10.45 -15.26 -8.97
C VAL A 108 -11.60 -15.59 -9.92
N VAL A 109 -12.54 -14.66 -10.03
CA VAL A 109 -13.43 -14.58 -11.18
C VAL A 109 -12.57 -13.96 -12.29
N PRO A 110 -12.23 -14.67 -13.38
CA PRO A 110 -11.62 -14.01 -14.52
C PRO A 110 -12.66 -13.00 -15.07
N PRO A 111 -12.44 -11.67 -15.10
CA PRO A 111 -11.24 -10.87 -14.80
C PRO A 111 -11.51 -9.73 -13.78
N ILE A 112 -11.80 -10.02 -12.52
CA ILE A 112 -11.96 -8.98 -11.47
C ILE A 112 -10.68 -8.94 -10.64
N ALA A 113 -9.69 -8.19 -11.10
CA ALA A 113 -8.34 -8.15 -10.53
C ALA A 113 -8.16 -7.25 -9.29
N GLU A 114 -9.22 -6.57 -8.81
CA GLU A 114 -9.05 -5.42 -7.88
C GLU A 114 -9.87 -5.43 -6.60
N ALA A 115 -10.36 -6.57 -6.10
CA ALA A 115 -10.81 -6.58 -4.71
C ALA A 115 -9.57 -6.57 -3.80
N THR A 116 -9.29 -5.44 -3.16
CA THR A 116 -8.20 -5.31 -2.17
C THR A 116 -8.33 -6.39 -1.09
N ARG A 117 -7.21 -7.05 -0.74
CA ARG A 117 -7.13 -7.99 0.40
C ARG A 117 -7.73 -7.34 1.64
N SER A 118 -8.84 -7.87 2.14
CA SER A 118 -9.41 -7.41 3.40
C SER A 118 -8.93 -8.35 4.50
N PRO A 119 -8.35 -7.85 5.60
CA PRO A 119 -8.03 -8.68 6.78
C PRO A 119 -9.26 -9.38 7.40
N MET A 120 -10.47 -9.07 6.92
CA MET A 120 -11.71 -9.79 7.20
C MET A 120 -11.76 -11.22 6.62
N ASP A 121 -10.88 -11.57 5.68
CA ASP A 121 -10.78 -12.93 5.12
C ASP A 121 -10.49 -13.99 6.21
N VAL A 122 -9.91 -13.57 7.35
CA VAL A 122 -9.59 -14.44 8.49
C VAL A 122 -10.84 -14.92 9.26
N ALA A 123 -11.97 -14.20 9.15
CA ALA A 123 -13.18 -14.47 9.95
C ALA A 123 -14.42 -14.85 9.13
N LYS A 124 -14.34 -14.98 7.79
CA LYS A 124 -15.50 -15.29 6.91
C LYS A 124 -16.33 -16.49 7.40
N ASN A 125 -15.68 -17.53 7.92
CA ASN A 125 -16.35 -18.73 8.44
C ASN A 125 -17.23 -18.48 9.68
N ALA A 126 -17.06 -17.35 10.38
CA ALA A 126 -17.95 -16.94 11.47
C ALA A 126 -19.26 -16.31 10.94
N TRP A 127 -19.27 -15.88 9.68
CA TRP A 127 -20.33 -15.12 9.01
C TRP A 127 -20.99 -15.87 7.86
N ASP A 128 -20.40 -16.95 7.39
CA ASP A 128 -21.06 -17.88 6.49
C ASP A 128 -21.30 -19.16 7.32
N PRO A 129 -22.55 -19.47 7.70
CA PRO A 129 -22.90 -20.57 8.57
C PRO A 129 -22.56 -21.87 7.86
N VAL A 130 -21.34 -22.34 8.12
CA VAL A 130 -20.91 -23.68 7.79
C VAL A 130 -21.57 -24.62 8.79
N VAL A 131 -22.63 -25.31 8.36
CA VAL A 131 -23.23 -26.39 9.14
C VAL A 131 -22.17 -27.48 9.35
N GLY A 132 -21.59 -27.57 10.55
CA GLY A 132 -20.64 -28.63 10.95
C GLY A 132 -19.19 -28.22 11.27
N GLY A 133 -18.84 -26.92 11.30
CA GLY A 133 -17.47 -26.44 11.59
C GLY A 133 -17.22 -26.04 13.05
N THR A 134 -15.97 -26.19 13.53
CA THR A 134 -15.51 -25.65 14.83
C THR A 134 -14.95 -24.23 14.68
N ASN A 135 -15.22 -23.36 15.66
CA ASN A 135 -14.57 -22.06 15.84
C ASN A 135 -13.04 -22.22 15.93
N GLY A 136 -12.32 -21.88 14.86
CA GLY A 136 -10.86 -21.83 14.84
C GLY A 136 -10.40 -20.63 14.04
N MET A 137 -9.35 -19.95 14.52
CA MET A 137 -8.79 -18.68 14.01
C MET A 137 -8.20 -18.74 12.58
N TYR A 138 -8.37 -19.84 11.86
CA TYR A 138 -7.82 -20.02 10.52
C TYR A 138 -8.86 -20.65 9.60
N SER A 139 -8.89 -20.21 8.33
CA SER A 139 -9.80 -20.64 7.24
C SER A 139 -9.60 -22.10 6.79
N TRP A 140 -9.33 -23.01 7.72
CA TRP A 140 -8.98 -24.39 7.48
C TRP A 140 -10.30 -25.16 7.51
N LEU A 141 -10.75 -25.60 6.34
CA LEU A 141 -11.82 -26.57 6.25
C LEU A 141 -11.26 -27.91 6.69
N LEU A 142 -11.24 -28.13 8.01
CA LEU A 142 -10.77 -29.38 8.58
C LEU A 142 -11.85 -30.44 8.35
N VAL A 143 -11.78 -31.10 7.19
CA VAL A 143 -12.56 -32.29 6.90
C VAL A 143 -11.87 -33.44 7.63
N THR A 144 -12.11 -33.51 8.94
CA THR A 144 -11.62 -34.61 9.75
C THR A 144 -12.30 -35.88 9.25
N VAL A 145 -11.50 -36.85 8.82
CA VAL A 145 -11.97 -38.19 8.46
C VAL A 145 -12.09 -39.01 9.75
N ALA A 146 -12.95 -38.51 10.65
CA ALA A 146 -13.34 -39.17 11.88
C ALA A 146 -14.50 -40.15 11.62
N SER A 147 -14.85 -40.99 12.61
CA SER A 147 -15.98 -41.93 12.52
C SER A 147 -17.34 -41.28 12.23
N THR A 148 -17.45 -39.95 12.31
CA THR A 148 -18.60 -39.16 11.88
C THR A 148 -18.15 -38.13 10.84
N PRO A 149 -18.57 -38.24 9.56
CA PRO A 149 -18.16 -37.32 8.51
C PRO A 149 -18.57 -35.88 8.87
N ARG A 150 -17.60 -34.97 8.97
CA ARG A 150 -17.89 -33.53 8.99
C ARG A 150 -18.23 -33.09 7.57
N ARG A 151 -19.39 -32.45 7.42
CA ARG A 151 -19.85 -31.89 6.16
C ARG A 151 -19.73 -30.38 6.24
N THR A 152 -19.48 -29.74 5.11
CA THR A 152 -19.62 -28.29 4.99
C THR A 152 -20.38 -27.99 3.73
N THR A 153 -21.57 -27.41 3.89
CA THR A 153 -22.53 -27.17 2.82
C THR A 153 -22.67 -25.68 2.56
N TYR A 154 -22.52 -25.28 1.31
CA TYR A 154 -22.80 -23.94 0.80
C TYR A 154 -24.08 -23.98 -0.03
N GLU A 155 -25.01 -23.07 0.25
CA GLU A 155 -26.20 -22.86 -0.57
C GLU A 155 -25.89 -21.84 -1.66
N LEU A 156 -26.10 -22.21 -2.92
CA LEU A 156 -26.16 -21.29 -4.05
C LEU A 156 -27.62 -21.24 -4.50
N SER A 157 -28.25 -20.07 -4.41
CA SER A 157 -29.66 -19.90 -4.78
C SER A 157 -29.89 -18.57 -5.50
N PHE A 158 -30.60 -18.64 -6.61
CA PHE A 158 -30.93 -17.52 -7.48
C PHE A 158 -32.44 -17.51 -7.76
N PRO A 159 -33.05 -16.33 -7.93
CA PRO A 159 -34.47 -16.21 -8.27
C PRO A 159 -34.73 -16.73 -9.68
N ASP A 160 -35.98 -17.12 -9.96
CA ASP A 160 -36.42 -17.29 -11.35
C ASP A 160 -36.32 -15.95 -12.10
N PRO A 161 -35.83 -15.94 -13.36
CA PRO A 161 -35.53 -17.08 -14.23
C PRO A 161 -34.05 -17.50 -14.29
N ILE A 162 -33.20 -17.07 -13.36
CA ILE A 162 -31.75 -17.36 -13.41
C ILE A 162 -31.51 -18.87 -13.27
N ARG A 163 -30.62 -19.45 -14.09
CA ARG A 163 -30.24 -20.87 -14.03
C ARG A 163 -28.74 -21.06 -13.92
N ILE A 164 -28.31 -21.93 -13.01
CA ILE A 164 -26.94 -22.43 -12.95
C ILE A 164 -26.74 -23.40 -14.10
N LYS A 165 -25.79 -23.11 -14.99
CA LYS A 165 -25.41 -23.95 -16.15
C LYS A 165 -24.22 -24.84 -15.83
N LYS A 166 -23.29 -24.31 -15.04
CA LYS A 166 -22.07 -24.97 -14.65
C LYS A 166 -21.59 -24.46 -13.30
N LEU A 167 -21.04 -25.35 -12.49
CA LEU A 167 -20.42 -25.03 -11.21
C LEU A 167 -19.02 -25.64 -11.16
N THR A 168 -18.02 -24.82 -10.89
CA THR A 168 -16.64 -25.27 -10.67
C THR A 168 -16.26 -25.01 -9.23
N ALA A 169 -15.75 -26.04 -8.56
CA ALA A 169 -15.19 -25.94 -7.22
C ALA A 169 -13.70 -26.25 -7.25
N GLN A 170 -12.91 -25.47 -6.52
CA GLN A 170 -11.49 -25.63 -6.35
C GLN A 170 -11.15 -25.53 -4.86
N ALA A 171 -10.20 -26.33 -4.40
CA ALA A 171 -9.64 -26.17 -3.07
C ALA A 171 -8.19 -26.66 -3.04
N SER A 172 -7.41 -26.16 -2.11
CA SER A 172 -6.13 -26.75 -1.75
C SER A 172 -6.38 -27.97 -0.87
N CYS A 173 -5.66 -29.06 -1.13
CA CYS A 173 -5.66 -30.24 -0.28
C CYS A 173 -4.23 -30.71 -0.03
N GLU A 174 -3.82 -30.72 1.23
CA GLU A 174 -2.42 -31.03 1.62
C GLU A 174 -2.19 -32.52 1.88
N ALA A 175 -3.18 -33.23 2.39
CA ALA A 175 -3.06 -34.65 2.69
C ALA A 175 -4.42 -35.34 2.56
N VAL A 176 -4.44 -36.49 1.88
CA VAL A 176 -5.51 -37.48 1.96
C VAL A 176 -4.87 -38.74 2.54
N PRO A 177 -5.35 -39.25 3.69
CA PRO A 177 -4.77 -40.44 4.32
C PRO A 177 -4.96 -41.68 3.44
N ASP A 178 -4.14 -42.71 3.66
CA ASP A 178 -4.26 -43.98 2.94
C ASP A 178 -5.64 -44.62 3.19
N GLY A 179 -6.33 -45.02 2.12
CA GLY A 179 -7.71 -45.48 2.18
C GLY A 179 -8.76 -44.38 2.47
N GLY A 180 -8.36 -43.11 2.48
CA GLY A 180 -9.24 -41.97 2.58
C GLY A 180 -9.67 -41.41 1.22
N SER A 181 -10.81 -40.72 1.19
CA SER A 181 -11.25 -39.93 0.05
C SER A 181 -11.78 -38.57 0.48
N VAL A 182 -11.63 -37.58 -0.39
CA VAL A 182 -12.28 -36.28 -0.28
C VAL A 182 -13.25 -36.16 -1.45
N SER A 183 -14.46 -35.68 -1.19
CA SER A 183 -15.46 -35.48 -2.23
C SER A 183 -16.15 -34.13 -2.18
N THR A 184 -16.46 -33.63 -3.37
CA THR A 184 -17.37 -32.50 -3.60
C THR A 184 -18.69 -33.06 -4.11
N GLN A 185 -19.78 -32.75 -3.42
CA GLN A 185 -21.11 -33.26 -3.70
C GLN A 185 -22.05 -32.08 -3.97
N LEU A 186 -22.94 -32.25 -4.94
CA LEU A 186 -24.07 -31.36 -5.18
C LEU A 186 -25.33 -32.04 -4.69
N HIS A 187 -26.15 -31.32 -3.94
CA HIS A 187 -27.46 -31.80 -3.49
C HIS A 187 -28.58 -30.87 -3.95
N SER A 188 -29.78 -31.44 -4.11
CA SER A 188 -31.02 -30.69 -4.37
C SER A 188 -31.64 -30.16 -3.07
N ASP A 189 -31.25 -30.70 -1.91
CA ASP A 189 -31.78 -30.36 -0.59
C ASP A 189 -30.69 -30.05 0.44
N ILE A 190 -31.01 -29.18 1.41
CA ILE A 190 -30.08 -28.75 2.45
C ILE A 190 -29.69 -29.85 3.44
N ALA A 191 -30.55 -30.86 3.62
CA ALA A 191 -30.23 -32.00 4.49
C ALA A 191 -29.24 -32.97 3.82
N GLY A 192 -28.94 -32.75 2.53
CA GLY A 192 -28.00 -33.54 1.74
C GLY A 192 -28.46 -34.97 1.56
N LYS A 193 -29.77 -35.20 1.45
CA LYS A 193 -30.38 -36.53 1.26
C LYS A 193 -30.30 -36.98 -0.20
N GLU A 194 -30.49 -36.06 -1.13
CA GLU A 194 -30.49 -36.34 -2.57
C GLU A 194 -29.22 -35.75 -3.22
N ILE A 195 -28.30 -36.63 -3.60
CA ILE A 195 -27.07 -36.25 -4.32
C ILE A 195 -27.38 -36.15 -5.81
N VAL A 196 -27.20 -34.96 -6.37
CA VAL A 196 -27.34 -34.67 -7.80
C VAL A 196 -26.06 -35.03 -8.56
N ALA A 197 -24.89 -34.76 -7.97
CA ALA A 197 -23.60 -35.12 -8.54
C ALA A 197 -22.54 -35.27 -7.45
N LYS A 198 -21.52 -36.12 -7.67
CA LYS A 198 -20.38 -36.32 -6.77
C LYS A 198 -19.11 -36.45 -7.58
N LYS A 199 -18.06 -35.73 -7.14
CA LYS A 199 -16.68 -35.92 -7.59
C LYS A 199 -15.81 -36.19 -6.38
N SER A 200 -14.93 -37.18 -6.49
CA SER A 200 -14.08 -37.60 -5.38
C SER A 200 -12.66 -37.80 -5.86
N PHE A 201 -11.71 -37.59 -4.97
CA PHE A 201 -10.35 -38.09 -5.17
C PHE A 201 -9.80 -38.81 -3.95
N THR A 202 -8.89 -39.72 -4.24
CA THR A 202 -8.12 -40.50 -3.28
C THR A 202 -6.64 -40.19 -3.49
N LYS A 203 -5.77 -40.71 -2.62
CA LYS A 203 -4.33 -40.64 -2.85
C LYS A 203 -3.89 -41.34 -4.15
N GLU A 204 -4.65 -42.35 -4.58
CA GLU A 204 -4.28 -43.26 -5.67
C GLU A 204 -4.74 -42.78 -7.05
N ASN A 205 -5.91 -42.13 -7.15
CA ASN A 205 -6.48 -41.76 -8.45
C ASN A 205 -5.90 -40.48 -9.05
N GLY A 206 -5.13 -39.69 -8.27
CA GLY A 206 -4.36 -38.54 -8.72
C GLY A 206 -5.18 -37.34 -9.23
N GLU A 207 -6.48 -37.50 -9.44
CA GLU A 207 -7.40 -36.43 -9.83
C GLU A 207 -7.45 -35.40 -8.70
N ARG A 208 -7.15 -34.14 -9.01
CA ARG A 208 -7.21 -33.04 -8.05
C ARG A 208 -8.22 -32.02 -8.53
N TYR A 209 -8.55 -31.08 -7.66
CA TYR A 209 -9.29 -29.88 -8.04
C TYR A 209 -8.70 -29.21 -9.31
N PRO A 210 -9.54 -28.62 -10.17
CA PRO A 210 -10.95 -28.28 -9.93
C PRO A 210 -11.95 -29.43 -10.24
N HIS A 211 -13.01 -29.50 -9.43
CA HIS A 211 -14.19 -30.32 -9.71
C HIS A 211 -15.22 -29.50 -10.48
N VAL A 212 -15.46 -29.89 -11.74
CA VAL A 212 -16.40 -29.22 -12.65
C VAL A 212 -17.70 -30.03 -12.76
N PHE A 213 -18.85 -29.37 -12.58
CA PHE A 213 -20.19 -29.90 -12.74
C PHE A 213 -20.90 -29.12 -13.85
N ASP A 214 -21.10 -29.75 -15.02
CA ASP A 214 -21.69 -29.13 -16.21
C ASP A 214 -23.12 -29.63 -16.46
N GLY A 215 -23.80 -29.03 -17.44
CA GLY A 215 -25.13 -29.48 -17.88
C GLY A 215 -26.23 -29.23 -16.86
N MET A 216 -25.99 -28.31 -15.91
CA MET A 216 -26.95 -27.96 -14.88
C MET A 216 -28.11 -27.14 -15.48
N ASN A 217 -29.29 -27.27 -14.88
CA ASN A 217 -30.46 -26.46 -15.21
C ASN A 217 -31.33 -26.24 -13.96
N THR A 218 -30.72 -25.76 -12.90
CA THR A 218 -31.36 -25.47 -11.62
C THR A 218 -31.05 -24.04 -11.20
N ASN A 219 -31.92 -23.40 -10.44
CA ASN A 219 -31.64 -22.10 -9.81
C ASN A 219 -31.12 -22.25 -8.37
N ARG A 220 -31.11 -23.47 -7.82
CA ARG A 220 -30.65 -23.76 -6.46
C ARG A 220 -29.83 -25.06 -6.41
N VAL A 221 -28.73 -25.04 -5.67
CA VAL A 221 -27.91 -26.21 -5.37
C VAL A 221 -27.20 -26.06 -4.03
N PHE A 222 -26.97 -27.18 -3.35
CA PHE A 222 -26.20 -27.25 -2.12
C PHE A 222 -24.86 -27.93 -2.39
N LEU A 223 -23.76 -27.17 -2.34
CA LEU A 223 -22.40 -27.63 -2.56
C LEU A 223 -21.78 -28.11 -1.25
N THR A 224 -21.53 -29.40 -1.11
CA THR A 224 -20.97 -30.00 0.10
C THR A 224 -19.56 -30.53 -0.15
N PHE A 225 -18.65 -30.24 0.79
CA PHE A 225 -17.35 -30.91 0.90
C PHE A 225 -17.41 -31.97 2.01
N THR A 226 -16.99 -33.19 1.70
CA THR A 226 -17.00 -34.32 2.65
C THR A 226 -15.72 -35.15 2.54
N GLY A 227 -15.39 -35.90 3.60
CA GLY A 227 -14.29 -36.85 3.61
C GLY A 227 -14.73 -38.19 4.18
N GLU A 228 -14.23 -39.27 3.61
CA GLU A 228 -14.52 -40.67 3.99
C GLU A 228 -13.20 -41.42 4.28
N GLY A 229 -13.17 -42.36 5.24
CA GLY A 229 -11.98 -43.15 5.62
C GLY A 229 -11.54 -43.02 7.09
N LYS A 230 -10.26 -43.28 7.39
CA LYS A 230 -9.64 -43.06 8.71
C LYS A 230 -8.47 -42.08 8.58
N GLY A 231 -8.50 -40.95 9.31
CA GLY A 231 -7.41 -39.98 9.36
C GLY A 231 -7.89 -38.53 9.27
N THR A 232 -7.03 -37.61 8.85
CA THR A 232 -7.41 -36.20 8.65
C THR A 232 -7.04 -35.79 7.24
N ALA A 233 -8.02 -35.31 6.48
CA ALA A 233 -7.78 -34.62 5.23
C ALA A 233 -7.91 -33.12 5.48
N LEU A 234 -6.91 -32.37 5.05
CA LEU A 234 -6.93 -30.93 5.19
C LEU A 234 -7.34 -30.30 3.85
N ILE A 235 -8.44 -29.56 3.86
CA ILE A 235 -8.90 -28.75 2.73
C ILE A 235 -8.87 -27.29 3.16
N TYR A 236 -8.37 -26.40 2.30
CA TYR A 236 -8.38 -24.96 2.57
C TYR A 236 -8.44 -24.17 1.26
N ASN A 237 -8.67 -22.86 1.36
CA ASN A 237 -8.84 -21.96 0.21
C ASN A 237 -9.90 -22.46 -0.77
N VAL A 238 -11.09 -22.83 -0.25
CA VAL A 238 -12.19 -23.28 -1.10
C VAL A 238 -12.66 -22.10 -1.94
N THR A 239 -12.56 -22.24 -3.26
CA THR A 239 -13.07 -21.28 -4.24
C THR A 239 -14.09 -21.98 -5.10
N PHE A 240 -15.23 -21.36 -5.37
CA PHE A 240 -16.14 -21.89 -6.36
C PHE A 240 -16.80 -20.78 -7.17
N TRP A 241 -17.15 -21.10 -8.39
CA TRP A 241 -17.87 -20.19 -9.27
C TRP A 241 -18.90 -20.92 -10.12
N ALA A 242 -20.01 -20.25 -10.38
CA ALA A 242 -21.13 -20.74 -11.16
C ALA A 242 -21.33 -19.89 -12.41
N GLU A 243 -21.32 -20.51 -13.59
CA GLU A 243 -21.77 -19.88 -14.82
C GLU A 243 -23.31 -19.90 -14.85
N LEU A 244 -23.91 -18.74 -15.08
CA LEU A 244 -25.34 -18.52 -14.99
C LEU A 244 -25.94 -18.17 -16.36
N ASP A 245 -27.14 -18.67 -16.61
CA ASP A 245 -28.04 -18.17 -17.63
C ASP A 245 -28.99 -17.17 -16.96
N CYS A 246 -28.87 -15.92 -17.38
CA CYS A 246 -29.62 -14.76 -16.92
C CYS A 246 -30.52 -14.20 -18.04
N SER A 247 -30.70 -14.92 -19.15
CA SER A 247 -31.38 -14.42 -20.35
C SER A 247 -32.85 -14.10 -20.16
N GLY A 248 -33.48 -14.66 -19.12
CA GLY A 248 -34.86 -14.32 -18.75
C GLY A 248 -35.00 -13.05 -17.90
N LEU A 249 -33.90 -12.46 -17.41
CA LEU A 249 -33.98 -11.18 -16.69
C LEU A 249 -34.32 -10.03 -17.65
N PRO A 250 -35.02 -8.98 -17.18
CA PRO A 250 -35.15 -7.75 -17.94
C PRO A 250 -33.78 -7.21 -18.35
N LYS A 251 -33.63 -6.89 -19.65
CA LYS A 251 -32.37 -6.37 -20.17
C LYS A 251 -32.07 -5.02 -19.55
N ILE A 252 -30.93 -4.92 -18.88
CA ILE A 252 -30.42 -3.62 -18.41
C ILE A 252 -29.91 -2.89 -19.65
N THR A 253 -30.51 -1.74 -19.95
CA THR A 253 -30.17 -0.91 -21.10
C THR A 253 -29.78 0.48 -20.62
N ALA A 254 -28.72 1.01 -21.22
CA ALA A 254 -28.25 2.37 -21.04
C ALA A 254 -28.52 3.11 -22.35
N ALA A 255 -29.63 3.85 -22.43
CA ALA A 255 -29.95 4.69 -23.58
C ALA A 255 -28.94 5.84 -23.71
N ALA A 256 -28.87 6.50 -24.86
CA ALA A 256 -28.08 7.74 -24.97
C ALA A 256 -28.66 8.83 -24.03
N GLY A 257 -27.79 9.56 -23.33
CA GLY A 257 -28.16 10.59 -22.36
C GLY A 257 -28.23 10.08 -20.91
N ARG A 258 -29.10 10.68 -20.10
CA ARG A 258 -29.21 10.39 -18.66
C ARG A 258 -29.96 9.08 -18.42
N ASN A 259 -29.35 8.20 -17.63
CA ASN A 259 -29.87 6.92 -17.22
C ASN A 259 -29.91 6.83 -15.69
N SER A 260 -30.71 5.90 -15.18
CA SER A 260 -30.68 5.55 -13.77
C SER A 260 -30.70 4.04 -13.55
N LEU A 261 -29.93 3.57 -12.58
CA LEU A 261 -29.97 2.21 -12.07
C LEU A 261 -30.48 2.25 -10.63
N SER A 262 -31.60 1.59 -10.34
CA SER A 262 -32.06 1.42 -8.96
C SER A 262 -31.61 0.06 -8.42
N VAL A 263 -31.17 0.05 -7.17
CA VAL A 263 -30.84 -1.18 -6.46
C VAL A 263 -31.50 -1.16 -5.09
N SER A 264 -32.12 -2.27 -4.71
CA SER A 264 -32.68 -2.48 -3.37
C SER A 264 -32.39 -3.90 -2.89
N ASP A 265 -32.72 -4.21 -1.64
CA ASP A 265 -32.64 -5.55 -1.06
C ASP A 265 -33.89 -5.83 -0.19
N ASP A 266 -33.94 -7.02 0.42
CA ASP A 266 -35.02 -7.40 1.35
C ASP A 266 -34.88 -6.65 2.70
N ASP A 267 -35.97 -6.40 3.42
CA ASP A 267 -35.96 -5.69 4.72
C ASP A 267 -35.13 -6.42 5.82
N ASP A 268 -34.93 -7.74 5.67
CA ASP A 268 -34.08 -8.55 6.56
C ASP A 268 -32.63 -8.70 6.04
N SER A 269 -32.34 -8.12 4.88
CA SER A 269 -30.98 -7.87 4.43
C SER A 269 -30.33 -6.83 5.33
N SER A 270 -29.03 -6.97 5.50
CA SER A 270 -28.35 -6.32 6.63
C SER A 270 -26.88 -6.09 6.38
N HIS A 271 -26.33 -6.86 5.46
CA HIS A 271 -25.09 -6.57 4.77
C HIS A 271 -25.21 -5.35 3.86
N TRP A 272 -24.09 -4.64 3.72
CA TRP A 272 -23.93 -3.65 2.66
C TRP A 272 -23.37 -4.34 1.42
N GLY A 273 -23.77 -3.86 0.24
CA GLY A 273 -23.31 -4.36 -1.05
C GLY A 273 -22.55 -3.28 -1.80
N ARG A 274 -21.54 -3.65 -2.58
CA ARG A 274 -21.01 -2.75 -3.62
C ARG A 274 -21.60 -3.16 -4.95
N VAL A 275 -22.13 -2.19 -5.67
CA VAL A 275 -22.65 -2.41 -7.03
C VAL A 275 -21.76 -1.67 -8.00
N PHE A 276 -21.34 -2.34 -9.05
CA PHE A 276 -20.56 -1.78 -10.12
C PHE A 276 -21.29 -1.96 -11.44
N VAL A 277 -21.08 -1.01 -12.35
CA VAL A 277 -21.60 -1.03 -13.71
C VAL A 277 -20.41 -0.94 -14.66
N GLU A 278 -20.23 -1.93 -15.53
CA GLU A 278 -19.15 -2.00 -16.54
C GLU A 278 -19.71 -1.91 -17.96
N GLY A 279 -18.87 -1.48 -18.91
CA GLY A 279 -19.13 -1.62 -20.36
C GLY A 279 -19.52 -0.35 -21.09
N PHE A 280 -19.20 0.84 -20.57
CA PHE A 280 -19.52 2.09 -21.26
C PHE A 280 -18.74 2.21 -22.59
N PRO A 281 -19.35 2.80 -23.64
CA PRO A 281 -18.66 3.05 -24.90
C PRO A 281 -17.46 3.99 -24.69
N LYS A 282 -16.38 3.71 -25.44
CA LYS A 282 -15.16 4.54 -25.51
C LYS A 282 -15.53 5.98 -25.85
N GLY A 283 -15.31 6.93 -24.94
CA GLY A 283 -15.68 8.34 -25.09
C GLY A 283 -16.71 8.87 -24.07
N SER A 284 -17.30 7.98 -23.26
CA SER A 284 -18.13 8.35 -22.10
C SER A 284 -17.22 8.70 -20.92
N LEU A 285 -16.85 9.98 -20.76
CA LEU A 285 -16.15 10.42 -19.55
C LEU A 285 -17.19 10.69 -18.46
N PRO A 286 -17.08 10.09 -17.26
CA PRO A 286 -17.71 10.72 -16.10
C PRO A 286 -17.20 12.15 -16.03
N LYS A 287 -18.04 13.12 -15.63
CA LYS A 287 -17.51 14.42 -15.24
C LYS A 287 -16.40 14.16 -14.23
N PRO A 288 -15.15 14.57 -14.48
CA PRO A 288 -14.11 14.45 -13.47
C PRO A 288 -14.68 15.02 -12.17
N THR A 289 -14.40 14.37 -11.04
CA THR A 289 -14.54 15.05 -9.75
C THR A 289 -13.90 16.41 -9.96
N PRO A 290 -14.64 17.52 -9.75
CA PRO A 290 -14.07 18.84 -9.99
C PRO A 290 -12.72 18.86 -9.32
N THR A 291 -11.66 19.08 -10.10
CA THR A 291 -10.36 19.41 -9.55
C THR A 291 -10.68 20.44 -8.46
N PRO A 292 -10.32 20.20 -7.18
CA PRO A 292 -10.67 21.12 -6.11
C PRO A 292 -10.32 22.54 -6.56
N ASP A 293 -11.20 23.51 -6.29
CA ASP A 293 -11.05 24.90 -6.78
C ASP A 293 -9.62 25.47 -6.65
N PRO A 294 -8.83 25.14 -5.59
CA PRO A 294 -7.44 25.57 -5.48
C PRO A 294 -6.51 25.06 -6.59
N LEU A 295 -6.75 23.87 -7.10
CA LEU A 295 -5.95 23.22 -8.14
C LEU A 295 -6.43 23.56 -9.55
N ALA A 296 -7.75 23.70 -9.75
CA ALA A 296 -8.33 23.92 -11.08
C ALA A 296 -7.86 25.25 -11.70
N ASN A 297 -7.59 26.23 -10.84
CA ASN A 297 -7.14 27.56 -11.22
C ASN A 297 -5.69 27.82 -10.78
N TYR A 298 -4.95 26.78 -10.38
CA TYR A 298 -3.58 26.96 -9.93
C TYR A 298 -2.69 27.39 -11.08
N VAL A 299 -1.94 28.48 -10.87
CA VAL A 299 -0.92 28.94 -11.79
C VAL A 299 0.38 29.01 -10.99
N SER A 300 1.36 28.18 -11.37
CA SER A 300 2.66 28.18 -10.70
C SER A 300 3.27 29.58 -10.74
N PRO A 301 3.72 30.14 -9.59
CA PRO A 301 4.56 31.34 -9.59
C PRO A 301 5.88 31.14 -10.33
N ASN A 302 6.28 29.89 -10.56
CA ASN A 302 7.51 29.47 -11.23
C ASN A 302 7.27 28.93 -12.65
N LYS A 303 6.09 29.13 -13.25
CA LYS A 303 5.77 28.64 -14.60
C LYS A 303 6.78 29.09 -15.67
N ASP A 304 7.31 30.31 -15.50
CA ASP A 304 8.27 30.95 -16.41
C ASP A 304 9.71 30.89 -15.88
N ALA A 305 9.97 30.14 -14.80
CA ALA A 305 11.31 29.97 -14.25
C ALA A 305 12.22 29.29 -15.29
N LYS A 306 13.48 29.75 -15.36
CA LYS A 306 14.47 29.05 -16.19
C LYS A 306 14.82 27.71 -15.54
N PRO A 307 15.18 26.67 -16.32
CA PRO A 307 15.73 25.43 -15.78
C PRO A 307 16.82 25.72 -14.75
N ALA A 308 16.74 25.10 -13.57
CA ALA A 308 17.82 25.19 -12.60
C ALA A 308 19.07 24.57 -13.22
N LYS A 309 20.25 25.14 -12.94
CA LYS A 309 21.52 24.61 -13.46
C LYS A 309 21.94 23.38 -12.65
N LEU A 310 21.18 22.29 -12.79
CA LEU A 310 21.43 21.06 -12.09
C LEU A 310 22.55 20.27 -12.76
N SER A 311 23.54 19.85 -11.98
CA SER A 311 24.51 18.85 -12.41
C SER A 311 23.99 17.44 -12.14
N MET A 312 24.46 16.46 -12.92
CA MET A 312 24.33 15.04 -12.59
C MET A 312 24.93 14.74 -11.22
N ILE A 313 24.21 14.00 -10.39
CA ILE A 313 24.72 13.46 -9.11
C ILE A 313 25.31 12.08 -9.42
N LYS A 314 26.64 11.99 -9.49
CA LYS A 314 27.33 10.73 -9.84
C LYS A 314 27.23 9.66 -8.76
N ASP A 315 27.20 10.09 -7.50
CA ASP A 315 27.05 9.20 -6.36
C ASP A 315 25.88 9.67 -5.50
N PRO A 316 24.74 8.95 -5.50
CA PRO A 316 23.57 9.37 -4.72
C PRO A 316 23.86 9.41 -3.23
N ARG A 317 24.92 8.75 -2.72
CA ARG A 317 25.29 8.78 -1.30
C ARG A 317 25.72 10.18 -0.83
N GLU A 318 26.05 11.08 -1.75
CA GLU A 318 26.39 12.48 -1.48
C GLU A 318 25.16 13.41 -1.44
N PHE A 319 23.97 12.88 -1.74
CA PHE A 319 22.72 13.64 -1.73
C PHE A 319 21.87 13.29 -0.51
N PHE A 320 21.32 14.30 0.15
CA PHE A 320 20.36 14.12 1.23
C PHE A 320 18.94 14.39 0.70
N PRO A 321 18.17 13.35 0.32
CA PRO A 321 16.80 13.55 -0.11
C PRO A 321 15.91 13.94 1.07
N ARG A 322 15.06 14.94 0.82
CA ARG A 322 14.00 15.44 1.69
C ARG A 322 12.74 15.52 0.85
N GLY A 323 11.68 14.84 1.25
CA GLY A 323 10.40 14.91 0.55
C GLY A 323 9.48 13.76 0.89
N PHE A 324 8.93 13.10 -0.12
CA PHE A 324 7.87 12.12 0.08
C PHE A 324 7.83 11.04 -0.99
N TYR A 325 7.07 9.98 -0.69
CA TYR A 325 6.60 8.98 -1.63
C TYR A 325 5.27 9.37 -2.24
N TRP A 326 5.13 9.10 -3.54
CA TRP A 326 3.90 9.34 -4.27
C TRP A 326 3.62 8.22 -5.28
N GLY A 327 2.50 7.52 -5.10
CA GLY A 327 2.10 6.36 -5.91
C GLY A 327 1.20 6.64 -7.13
N LEU A 328 0.72 7.87 -7.33
CA LEU A 328 -0.21 8.23 -8.42
C LEU A 328 0.43 9.22 -9.42
N GLY A 329 0.18 9.11 -10.72
CA GLY A 329 0.46 10.24 -11.61
C GLY A 329 -0.45 11.43 -11.25
N CYS A 330 0.03 12.68 -11.33
CA CYS A 330 -0.78 13.86 -11.05
C CYS A 330 -0.80 14.83 -12.25
N PRO A 331 -1.96 15.31 -12.71
CA PRO A 331 -2.03 16.36 -13.74
C PRO A 331 -1.62 17.75 -13.22
N HIS A 332 -1.31 17.90 -11.93
CA HIS A 332 -0.99 19.17 -11.26
C HIS A 332 0.44 19.21 -10.72
N TRP A 333 1.41 18.70 -11.50
CA TRP A 333 2.83 18.68 -11.10
C TRP A 333 3.38 20.04 -10.68
N ASP A 334 2.95 21.11 -11.35
CA ASP A 334 3.32 22.48 -11.00
C ASP A 334 3.00 22.81 -9.54
N PHE A 335 1.76 22.54 -9.09
CA PHE A 335 1.37 22.73 -7.69
C PHE A 335 2.24 21.90 -6.75
N VAL A 336 2.41 20.61 -7.05
CA VAL A 336 3.18 19.69 -6.21
C VAL A 336 4.63 20.15 -6.05
N LEU A 337 5.26 20.62 -7.13
CA LEU A 337 6.65 21.05 -7.12
C LEU A 337 6.83 22.41 -6.40
N ASP A 338 5.88 23.33 -6.54
CA ASP A 338 5.89 24.58 -5.78
C ASP A 338 5.63 24.34 -4.28
N ASP A 339 4.79 23.37 -3.97
CA ASP A 339 4.53 22.92 -2.61
C ASP A 339 5.79 22.29 -1.98
N MET A 340 6.49 21.43 -2.74
CA MET A 340 7.79 20.89 -2.34
C MET A 340 8.80 22.01 -2.02
N LYS A 341 8.88 23.04 -2.86
CA LYS A 341 9.75 24.20 -2.61
C LYS A 341 9.37 24.95 -1.34
N THR A 342 8.08 25.22 -1.16
CA THR A 342 7.54 25.91 0.02
C THR A 342 7.87 25.14 1.30
N HIS A 343 7.92 23.82 1.22
CA HIS A 343 8.16 22.93 2.36
C HIS A 343 9.57 22.31 2.40
N HIS A 344 10.57 22.98 1.82
CA HIS A 344 12.00 22.61 1.92
C HIS A 344 12.35 21.21 1.41
N MET A 345 11.54 20.67 0.50
CA MET A 345 11.73 19.37 -0.13
C MET A 345 12.56 19.51 -1.40
N ASN A 346 13.38 18.50 -1.69
CA ASN A 346 14.25 18.45 -2.86
C ASN A 346 14.18 17.13 -3.64
N CYS A 347 13.37 16.16 -3.18
CA CYS A 347 13.29 14.84 -3.79
C CYS A 347 11.88 14.24 -3.69
N ILE A 348 11.40 13.68 -4.79
CA ILE A 348 10.19 12.86 -4.83
C ILE A 348 10.58 11.39 -5.07
N TYR A 349 9.90 10.48 -4.41
CA TYR A 349 9.93 9.06 -4.76
C TYR A 349 8.65 8.76 -5.53
N GLY A 350 8.75 8.71 -6.85
CA GLY A 350 7.63 8.47 -7.75
C GLY A 350 7.45 6.99 -8.03
N SER A 351 6.40 6.41 -7.47
CA SER A 351 6.08 4.99 -7.67
C SER A 351 4.87 4.79 -8.55
N ASN A 352 4.91 3.74 -9.36
CA ASN A 352 3.84 3.31 -10.25
C ASN A 352 3.44 4.36 -11.30
N TRP A 353 4.33 5.30 -11.66
CA TRP A 353 4.02 6.23 -12.76
C TRP A 353 4.35 5.61 -14.11
N TRP A 354 3.55 5.96 -15.11
CA TRP A 354 3.84 5.64 -16.50
C TRP A 354 5.08 6.41 -16.99
N PRO A 355 5.83 5.87 -17.96
CA PRO A 355 6.95 6.57 -18.58
C PRO A 355 6.60 7.99 -19.05
N GLU A 356 5.42 8.18 -19.61
CA GLU A 356 4.92 9.49 -20.08
C GLU A 356 4.79 10.48 -18.93
N ALA A 357 4.31 10.04 -17.76
CA ALA A 357 4.21 10.90 -16.59
C ALA A 357 5.60 11.32 -16.07
N LEU A 358 6.62 10.45 -16.18
CA LEU A 358 7.99 10.82 -15.88
C LEU A 358 8.53 11.84 -16.89
N GLU A 359 8.29 11.63 -18.18
CA GLU A 359 8.72 12.54 -19.25
C GLU A 359 8.10 13.94 -19.09
N ASP A 360 6.84 14.02 -18.66
CA ASP A 360 6.17 15.29 -18.33
C ASP A 360 6.72 15.92 -17.04
N PHE A 361 7.05 15.10 -16.05
CA PHE A 361 7.53 15.54 -14.73
C PHE A 361 8.96 16.11 -14.78
N LEU A 362 9.89 15.42 -15.44
CA LEU A 362 11.32 15.72 -15.36
C LEU A 362 11.69 17.17 -15.77
N PRO A 363 11.13 17.75 -16.86
CA PRO A 363 11.38 19.14 -17.23
C PRO A 363 10.86 20.15 -16.20
N LEU A 364 9.76 19.82 -15.50
CA LEU A 364 9.20 20.65 -14.44
C LEU A 364 10.10 20.59 -13.20
N ALA A 365 10.49 19.38 -12.81
CA ALA A 365 11.41 19.14 -11.71
C ALA A 365 12.77 19.80 -11.93
N GLU A 366 13.29 19.82 -13.16
CA GLU A 366 14.54 20.50 -13.49
C GLU A 366 14.44 22.01 -13.27
N ARG A 367 13.33 22.65 -13.64
CA ARG A 367 13.08 24.06 -13.32
C ARG A 367 13.09 24.33 -11.83
N MET A 368 12.55 23.40 -11.05
CA MET A 368 12.46 23.55 -9.60
C MET A 368 13.67 22.99 -8.86
N GLY A 369 14.70 22.46 -9.52
CA GLY A 369 15.80 21.83 -8.79
C GLY A 369 15.37 20.64 -7.92
N ILE A 370 14.33 19.92 -8.33
CA ILE A 370 13.80 18.75 -7.62
C ILE A 370 14.34 17.47 -8.28
N ARG A 371 14.68 16.49 -7.46
CA ARG A 371 15.14 15.17 -7.88
C ARG A 371 14.03 14.13 -7.81
N CYS A 372 14.12 13.09 -8.62
CA CYS A 372 13.16 11.99 -8.68
C CYS A 372 13.87 10.64 -8.49
N ILE A 373 13.39 9.84 -7.56
CA ILE A 373 13.62 8.39 -7.54
C ILE A 373 12.43 7.79 -8.25
N TYR A 374 12.67 7.16 -9.39
CA TYR A 374 11.58 6.69 -10.25
C TYR A 374 11.44 5.17 -10.22
N GLN A 375 10.26 4.71 -9.83
CA GLN A 375 9.83 3.32 -9.90
C GLN A 375 8.73 3.21 -10.95
N GLY A 376 9.11 3.01 -12.22
CA GLY A 376 8.12 2.91 -13.31
C GLY A 376 8.70 2.48 -14.66
N SER A 377 8.67 1.20 -14.95
CA SER A 377 8.83 0.73 -16.34
C SER A 377 7.94 -0.46 -16.56
N SER A 378 6.63 -0.18 -16.59
CA SER A 378 5.50 -1.14 -16.52
C SER A 378 5.39 -1.84 -15.17
N TRP A 379 4.55 -2.87 -15.05
CA TRP A 379 4.22 -3.67 -13.85
C TRP A 379 5.41 -4.24 -13.05
N GLY A 380 6.64 -3.79 -13.31
CA GLY A 380 7.89 -4.13 -12.63
C GLY A 380 7.87 -3.96 -11.11
N SER A 381 7.12 -3.00 -10.57
CA SER A 381 6.89 -2.91 -9.11
C SER A 381 6.12 -4.14 -8.58
N PHE A 382 5.14 -4.64 -9.34
CA PHE A 382 4.31 -5.81 -9.04
C PHE A 382 4.96 -7.15 -9.39
N TYR A 383 6.06 -7.14 -10.14
CA TYR A 383 6.62 -8.30 -10.84
C TYR A 383 6.93 -9.51 -9.96
N TYR A 384 7.29 -9.30 -8.67
CA TYR A 384 7.54 -10.41 -7.74
C TYR A 384 6.33 -10.82 -6.89
N PHE A 385 5.33 -9.97 -6.73
CA PHE A 385 4.21 -10.21 -5.80
C PHE A 385 2.97 -10.81 -6.45
N THR A 386 2.78 -10.58 -7.75
CA THR A 386 1.53 -10.96 -8.43
C THR A 386 1.58 -12.31 -9.13
N TYR A 387 2.76 -12.81 -9.49
CA TYR A 387 2.90 -14.10 -10.17
C TYR A 387 3.48 -15.16 -9.24
N HIS A 388 2.69 -16.21 -8.96
CA HIS A 388 3.08 -17.33 -8.11
C HIS A 388 4.02 -18.34 -8.78
N ASP A 389 4.29 -18.21 -10.08
CA ASP A 389 5.18 -19.11 -10.80
C ASP A 389 6.30 -18.38 -11.55
N LYS A 390 7.46 -19.04 -11.56
CA LYS A 390 8.71 -18.53 -12.13
C LYS A 390 8.64 -18.29 -13.63
N GLN A 391 7.78 -19.01 -14.37
CA GLN A 391 7.69 -18.88 -15.82
C GLN A 391 6.90 -17.64 -16.25
N HIS A 392 5.83 -17.29 -15.53
CA HIS A 392 5.09 -16.05 -15.75
C HIS A 392 5.91 -14.84 -15.35
N GLN A 393 6.65 -14.94 -14.23
CA GLN A 393 7.68 -13.95 -13.89
C GLN A 393 8.61 -13.80 -15.11
N GLN A 394 9.42 -14.80 -15.44
CA GLN A 394 10.42 -14.67 -16.52
C GLN A 394 9.86 -14.07 -17.82
N ARG A 395 8.67 -14.50 -18.25
CA ARG A 395 8.01 -13.96 -19.44
C ARG A 395 7.67 -12.47 -19.34
N SER A 396 7.14 -12.00 -18.21
CA SER A 396 6.86 -10.57 -18.03
C SER A 396 8.16 -9.76 -17.99
N TYR A 397 9.26 -10.29 -17.45
CA TYR A 397 10.55 -9.58 -17.45
C TYR A 397 11.07 -9.40 -18.86
N GLU A 398 11.09 -10.48 -19.63
CA GLU A 398 11.60 -10.46 -21.01
C GLU A 398 10.71 -9.66 -21.97
N LYS A 399 9.38 -9.75 -21.82
CA LYS A 399 8.44 -9.20 -22.80
C LYS A 399 7.91 -7.81 -22.46
N GLU A 400 7.89 -7.43 -21.19
CA GLU A 400 7.28 -6.18 -20.73
C GLU A 400 8.32 -5.29 -20.07
N LEU A 401 8.94 -5.74 -18.98
CA LEU A 401 9.83 -4.91 -18.16
C LEU A 401 11.09 -4.48 -18.93
N VAL A 402 11.83 -5.43 -19.52
CA VAL A 402 13.09 -5.12 -20.22
C VAL A 402 12.88 -4.17 -21.41
N PRO A 403 11.91 -4.41 -22.32
CA PRO A 403 11.66 -3.49 -23.43
C PRO A 403 11.20 -2.10 -22.97
N ASN A 404 10.34 -2.02 -21.96
CA ASN A 404 9.85 -0.75 -21.44
C ASN A 404 10.97 0.03 -20.76
N PHE A 405 11.76 -0.61 -19.90
CA PHE A 405 12.91 0.03 -19.26
C PHE A 405 13.92 0.55 -20.29
N LYS A 406 14.30 -0.26 -21.29
CA LYS A 406 15.22 0.17 -22.36
C LYS A 406 14.72 1.42 -23.08
N THR A 407 13.42 1.43 -23.41
CA THR A 407 12.79 2.56 -24.12
C THR A 407 12.78 3.81 -23.25
N THR A 408 12.36 3.71 -21.98
CA THR A 408 12.32 4.85 -21.07
C THR A 408 13.72 5.36 -20.75
N ALA A 409 14.66 4.48 -20.38
CA ALA A 409 16.02 4.84 -20.03
C ALA A 409 16.71 5.60 -21.18
N GLU A 410 16.55 5.18 -22.44
CA GLU A 410 17.13 5.89 -23.58
C GLU A 410 16.66 7.35 -23.67
N ARG A 411 15.40 7.62 -23.31
CA ARG A 411 14.81 8.96 -23.36
C ARG A 411 15.26 9.85 -22.20
N VAL A 412 15.52 9.29 -21.02
CA VAL A 412 15.68 10.08 -19.78
C VAL A 412 17.05 9.96 -19.10
N LYS A 413 17.95 9.04 -19.51
CA LYS A 413 19.26 8.76 -18.86
C LYS A 413 20.24 9.94 -18.73
N ASN A 414 19.96 11.06 -19.39
CA ASN A 414 20.76 12.28 -19.32
C ASN A 414 20.04 13.43 -18.57
N ASN A 415 18.84 13.18 -18.03
CA ASN A 415 18.11 14.20 -17.31
C ASN A 415 18.61 14.28 -15.86
N PRO A 416 19.16 15.43 -15.41
CA PRO A 416 19.72 15.53 -14.08
C PRO A 416 18.67 15.40 -12.97
N SER A 417 17.41 15.72 -13.24
CA SER A 417 16.33 15.58 -12.25
C SER A 417 15.98 14.13 -11.94
N LEU A 418 16.37 13.17 -12.78
CA LEU A 418 16.36 11.77 -12.39
C LEU A 418 17.55 11.52 -11.45
N LEU A 419 17.32 10.86 -10.33
CA LEU A 419 18.35 10.56 -9.33
C LEU A 419 18.71 9.08 -9.35
N MET A 420 17.70 8.22 -9.32
CA MET A 420 17.84 6.77 -9.21
C MET A 420 16.65 6.05 -9.82
N TRP A 421 16.87 4.79 -10.19
CA TRP A 421 15.81 3.85 -10.56
C TRP A 421 15.47 2.98 -9.35
N SER A 422 14.22 3.00 -8.90
CA SER A 422 13.74 1.98 -7.99
C SER A 422 13.15 0.82 -8.79
N LEU A 423 13.66 -0.39 -8.54
CA LEU A 423 13.30 -1.56 -9.34
C LEU A 423 11.98 -2.18 -8.88
N THR A 424 11.71 -2.14 -7.57
CA THR A 424 10.53 -2.70 -6.90
C THR A 424 10.53 -2.25 -5.42
N GLU A 425 9.52 -2.66 -4.66
CA GLU A 425 9.33 -2.32 -3.24
C GLU A 425 9.03 -3.57 -2.39
N GLU A 426 9.34 -3.51 -1.11
CA GLU A 426 8.95 -4.43 -0.04
C GLU A 426 9.28 -5.93 -0.26
N ILE A 427 10.32 -6.24 -1.05
CA ILE A 427 10.64 -7.62 -1.45
C ILE A 427 10.79 -8.59 -0.28
N ALA A 428 10.38 -9.84 -0.48
CA ALA A 428 10.55 -10.90 0.51
C ALA A 428 12.02 -11.36 0.61
N PRO A 429 12.47 -11.89 1.77
CA PRO A 429 13.78 -12.52 1.89
C PRO A 429 14.01 -13.61 0.83
N GLY A 430 15.22 -13.71 0.30
CA GLY A 430 15.59 -14.61 -0.79
C GLY A 430 15.16 -14.15 -2.19
N THR A 431 14.52 -12.98 -2.33
CA THR A 431 14.11 -12.44 -3.65
C THR A 431 15.24 -11.70 -4.37
N ALA A 432 16.23 -11.19 -3.64
CA ALA A 432 17.32 -10.39 -4.19
C ALA A 432 18.07 -11.01 -5.39
N PRO A 433 18.39 -12.32 -5.42
CA PRO A 433 19.07 -12.94 -6.57
C PRO A 433 18.29 -12.86 -7.89
N PHE A 434 16.96 -12.78 -7.84
CA PHE A 434 16.16 -12.65 -9.07
C PHE A 434 16.26 -11.25 -9.68
N LEU A 435 16.63 -10.24 -8.88
CA LEU A 435 16.81 -8.87 -9.33
C LEU A 435 18.21 -8.60 -9.91
N SER A 436 19.18 -9.50 -9.76
CA SER A 436 20.58 -9.26 -10.13
C SER A 436 20.76 -8.91 -11.62
N ASP A 437 20.03 -9.60 -12.50
CA ASP A 437 20.06 -9.30 -13.93
C ASP A 437 19.47 -7.92 -14.24
N TYR A 438 18.45 -7.49 -13.50
CA TYR A 438 17.87 -6.16 -13.66
C TYR A 438 18.82 -5.07 -13.15
N TYR A 439 19.42 -5.28 -11.97
CA TYR A 439 20.46 -4.40 -11.42
C TYR A 439 21.60 -4.18 -12.43
N ARG A 440 22.10 -5.26 -13.03
CA ARG A 440 23.16 -5.22 -14.04
C ARG A 440 22.71 -4.46 -15.28
N MET A 441 21.52 -4.75 -15.80
CA MET A 441 20.96 -4.06 -16.97
C MET A 441 20.83 -2.54 -16.73
N VAL A 442 20.32 -2.12 -15.57
CA VAL A 442 20.17 -0.69 -15.25
C VAL A 442 21.54 0.00 -15.21
N ARG A 443 22.53 -0.61 -14.54
CA ARG A 443 23.90 -0.09 -14.49
C ARG A 443 24.57 0.02 -15.86
N GLU A 444 24.28 -0.91 -16.77
CA GLU A 444 24.82 -0.91 -18.13
C GLU A 444 24.16 0.15 -19.02
N LEU A 445 22.83 0.31 -18.93
CA LEU A 445 22.08 1.20 -19.82
C LEU A 445 22.02 2.65 -19.34
N ASP A 446 22.04 2.86 -18.02
CA ASP A 446 21.98 4.18 -17.39
C ASP A 446 22.93 4.26 -16.18
N PRO A 447 24.25 4.34 -16.41
CA PRO A 447 25.23 4.38 -15.33
C PRO A 447 25.16 5.66 -14.49
N ASN A 448 24.43 6.68 -14.93
CA ASN A 448 24.29 7.94 -14.21
C ASN A 448 23.24 7.86 -13.08
N HIS A 449 22.28 6.92 -13.18
CA HIS A 449 21.19 6.76 -12.25
C HIS A 449 21.22 5.33 -11.69
N PRO A 450 21.85 5.10 -10.53
CA PRO A 450 22.00 3.75 -10.02
C PRO A 450 20.67 3.16 -9.53
N PRO A 451 20.52 1.82 -9.59
CA PRO A 451 19.33 1.13 -9.09
C PRO A 451 19.26 1.07 -7.56
N THR A 452 18.04 0.99 -7.02
CA THR A 452 17.72 0.70 -5.61
C THR A 452 16.41 -0.07 -5.49
N VAL A 453 16.08 -0.48 -4.26
CA VAL A 453 14.81 -1.12 -3.86
C VAL A 453 14.35 -0.47 -2.55
N LEU A 454 13.03 -0.30 -2.39
CA LEU A 454 12.42 0.06 -1.11
C LEU A 454 12.21 -1.18 -0.26
N HIS A 455 12.70 -1.18 0.98
CA HIS A 455 12.67 -2.35 1.87
C HIS A 455 11.88 -2.08 3.15
N ASN A 456 10.91 -2.93 3.47
CA ASN A 456 10.28 -2.99 4.80
C ASN A 456 10.81 -4.15 5.67
N ASN A 457 11.74 -4.97 5.11
CA ASN A 457 12.26 -6.17 5.74
C ASN A 457 13.79 -6.17 5.83
N VAL A 458 14.32 -6.26 7.05
CA VAL A 458 15.78 -6.25 7.33
C VAL A 458 16.52 -7.42 6.67
N ALA A 459 15.92 -8.61 6.62
CA ALA A 459 16.56 -9.77 6.00
C ALA A 459 16.62 -9.60 4.47
N ALA A 460 15.57 -9.09 3.86
CA ALA A 460 15.57 -8.80 2.43
C ALA A 460 16.58 -7.69 2.05
N ALA A 461 16.67 -6.64 2.87
CA ALA A 461 17.68 -5.59 2.70
C ALA A 461 19.11 -6.15 2.80
N ARG A 462 19.37 -7.09 3.73
CA ARG A 462 20.65 -7.79 3.83
C ARG A 462 20.95 -8.60 2.57
N ASP A 463 19.99 -9.37 2.09
CA ASP A 463 20.15 -10.20 0.91
C ASP A 463 20.47 -9.33 -0.31
N ASP A 464 19.77 -8.21 -0.49
CA ASP A 464 19.98 -7.25 -1.58
C ASP A 464 21.35 -6.56 -1.47
N LEU A 465 21.73 -6.09 -0.29
CA LEU A 465 23.06 -5.52 -0.04
C LEU A 465 24.20 -6.49 -0.36
N THR A 466 24.04 -7.77 0.00
CA THR A 466 25.05 -8.80 -0.23
C THR A 466 25.11 -9.26 -1.68
N THR A 467 23.96 -9.30 -2.37
CA THR A 467 23.84 -9.89 -3.70
C THR A 467 24.01 -8.86 -4.81
N ASN A 468 23.41 -7.68 -4.65
CA ASN A 468 23.28 -6.69 -5.71
C ASN A 468 24.08 -5.42 -5.45
N GLU A 469 24.57 -5.20 -4.23
CA GLU A 469 25.43 -4.07 -3.85
C GLU A 469 24.86 -2.68 -4.24
N PRO A 470 23.58 -2.34 -3.92
CA PRO A 470 23.05 -1.01 -4.17
C PRO A 470 23.84 0.07 -3.41
N LEU A 471 23.99 1.24 -4.02
CA LEU A 471 24.66 2.39 -3.36
C LEU A 471 23.81 2.99 -2.24
N VAL A 472 22.50 2.81 -2.31
CA VAL A 472 21.53 3.33 -1.35
C VAL A 472 20.46 2.27 -1.10
N VAL A 473 20.10 2.09 0.16
CA VAL A 473 18.92 1.34 0.59
C VAL A 473 17.86 2.35 1.04
N THR A 474 16.72 2.33 0.37
CA THR A 474 15.51 2.99 0.86
C THR A 474 14.73 2.03 1.75
N THR A 475 14.20 2.50 2.87
CA THR A 475 13.44 1.64 3.79
C THR A 475 12.24 2.34 4.39
N ASP A 476 11.08 1.70 4.35
CA ASP A 476 9.86 2.16 4.98
C ASP A 476 9.52 1.37 6.24
N VAL A 477 9.27 2.11 7.32
CA VAL A 477 8.89 1.55 8.62
C VAL A 477 7.89 2.49 9.27
N TYR A 478 6.68 2.00 9.49
CA TYR A 478 5.58 2.78 10.09
C TYR A 478 5.36 2.38 11.54
N PRO A 479 5.63 3.26 12.53
CA PRO A 479 5.67 2.84 13.92
C PRO A 479 4.40 3.10 14.71
N PHE A 480 3.46 3.93 14.23
CA PHE A 480 2.36 4.43 15.03
C PHE A 480 1.05 3.72 14.73
N PHE A 481 0.75 2.69 15.53
CA PHE A 481 -0.47 1.91 15.41
C PHE A 481 -1.53 2.37 16.42
N LEU A 482 -2.80 2.22 16.03
CA LEU A 482 -3.95 2.41 16.92
C LEU A 482 -4.11 1.25 17.89
N ASP A 483 -3.77 0.03 17.45
CA ASP A 483 -4.05 -1.19 18.18
C ASP A 483 -2.81 -2.09 18.34
N PRO A 484 -2.54 -2.63 19.56
CA PRO A 484 -1.40 -3.48 19.83
C PRO A 484 -1.36 -4.79 19.02
N ARG A 485 -2.48 -5.23 18.45
CA ARG A 485 -2.57 -6.41 17.56
C ARG A 485 -1.96 -6.15 16.18
N SER A 486 -1.93 -4.90 15.73
CA SER A 486 -1.36 -4.51 14.43
C SER A 486 0.10 -4.09 14.54
N GLY A 487 0.53 -3.60 15.69
CA GLY A 487 1.92 -3.20 15.93
C GLY A 487 2.05 -2.45 17.26
N PRO A 488 3.18 -1.75 17.50
CA PRO A 488 3.36 -0.95 18.69
C PRO A 488 2.28 0.15 18.82
N ALA A 489 1.51 0.11 19.90
CA ALA A 489 0.42 1.07 20.14
C ALA A 489 0.72 2.12 21.23
N THR A 490 1.90 2.07 21.86
CA THR A 490 2.33 3.08 22.84
C THR A 490 3.48 3.93 22.30
N PRO A 491 3.60 5.21 22.71
CA PRO A 491 4.66 6.11 22.28
C PRO A 491 6.06 5.48 22.30
N GLN A 492 6.49 5.03 23.48
CA GLN A 492 7.84 4.49 23.68
C GLN A 492 8.08 3.21 22.87
N ARG A 493 7.09 2.30 22.78
CA ARG A 493 7.25 1.06 22.01
C ARG A 493 7.35 1.35 20.51
N SER A 494 6.60 2.34 20.03
CA SER A 494 6.63 2.78 18.63
C SER A 494 8.01 3.31 18.26
N LEU A 495 8.58 4.20 19.08
CA LEU A 495 9.93 4.72 18.85
C LEU A 495 11.01 3.66 18.95
N ASN A 496 10.95 2.80 19.96
CA ASN A 496 11.94 1.74 20.13
C ASN A 496 11.91 0.76 18.94
N PHE A 497 10.71 0.42 18.45
CA PHE A 497 10.54 -0.38 17.24
C PHE A 497 11.16 0.30 16.03
N PHE A 498 10.79 1.56 15.77
CA PHE A 498 11.32 2.34 14.64
C PHE A 498 12.84 2.45 14.69
N ALA A 499 13.37 2.87 15.85
CA ALA A 499 14.79 3.09 16.07
C ALA A 499 15.62 1.81 15.95
N GLY A 500 15.09 0.68 16.42
CA GLY A 500 15.72 -0.63 16.26
C GLY A 500 15.85 -1.03 14.79
N ARG A 501 14.77 -0.86 14.01
CA ARG A 501 14.78 -1.15 12.57
C ARG A 501 15.76 -0.26 11.79
N MET A 502 15.75 1.05 12.05
CA MET A 502 16.70 1.98 11.43
C MET A 502 18.14 1.62 11.77
N GLU A 503 18.41 1.24 13.02
CA GLU A 503 19.75 0.82 13.45
C GLU A 503 20.23 -0.47 12.77
N ASP A 504 19.37 -1.47 12.65
CA ASP A 504 19.69 -2.73 11.99
C ASP A 504 20.03 -2.52 10.52
N ILE A 505 19.20 -1.76 9.79
CA ILE A 505 19.42 -1.46 8.37
C ILE A 505 20.66 -0.61 8.19
N TYR A 506 20.88 0.41 9.04
CA TYR A 506 22.08 1.24 8.98
C TYR A 506 23.36 0.42 9.13
N LYS A 507 23.41 -0.52 10.09
CA LYS A 507 24.57 -1.41 10.28
C LYS A 507 24.87 -2.22 9.03
N LEU A 508 23.85 -2.78 8.38
CA LEU A 508 24.01 -3.50 7.11
C LEU A 508 24.53 -2.57 6.01
N CYS A 509 23.95 -1.38 5.87
CA CYS A 509 24.39 -0.40 4.88
C CYS A 509 25.85 -0.02 5.08
N ARG A 510 26.31 0.17 6.32
CA ARG A 510 27.72 0.48 6.62
C ARG A 510 28.67 -0.65 6.24
N GLN A 511 28.29 -1.91 6.50
CA GLN A 511 29.09 -3.07 6.10
C GLN A 511 29.26 -3.16 4.58
N ALA A 512 28.26 -2.73 3.83
CA ALA A 512 28.23 -2.76 2.37
C ALA A 512 28.60 -1.42 1.70
N ASN A 513 29.10 -0.42 2.45
CA ASN A 513 29.41 0.93 1.94
C ASN A 513 28.22 1.62 1.22
N ALA A 514 26.98 1.35 1.65
CA ALA A 514 25.76 1.95 1.14
C ALA A 514 25.21 3.02 2.10
N SER A 515 24.45 3.99 1.59
CA SER A 515 23.67 4.93 2.42
C SER A 515 22.27 4.38 2.74
N MET A 516 21.74 4.73 3.92
CA MET A 516 20.36 4.43 4.29
C MET A 516 19.50 5.69 4.15
N TRP A 517 18.38 5.59 3.44
CA TRP A 517 17.34 6.60 3.37
C TRP A 517 16.05 6.06 3.99
N ALA A 518 15.51 6.79 4.96
CA ALA A 518 14.33 6.37 5.69
C ALA A 518 13.05 6.91 5.02
N MET A 519 12.00 6.12 5.08
CA MET A 519 10.67 6.46 4.63
C MET A 519 9.65 6.34 5.78
N PRO A 520 9.53 7.38 6.63
CA PRO A 520 8.68 7.30 7.81
C PRO A 520 7.19 7.53 7.49
N GLN A 521 6.36 7.30 8.50
CA GLN A 521 4.90 7.42 8.40
C GLN A 521 4.45 8.89 8.40
N ALA A 522 3.67 9.29 7.39
CA ALA A 522 2.80 10.46 7.44
C ALA A 522 1.30 10.09 7.35
N CYS A 523 0.99 8.88 6.89
CA CYS A 523 -0.38 8.39 6.81
C CYS A 523 -0.99 7.99 8.16
N GLY A 524 -2.31 8.05 8.24
CA GLY A 524 -3.08 7.41 9.30
C GLY A 524 -4.53 7.90 9.34
N ILE A 525 -5.29 7.35 10.26
CA ILE A 525 -6.68 7.75 10.52
C ILE A 525 -6.79 8.41 11.89
N VAL A 526 -7.74 9.32 12.03
CA VAL A 526 -8.12 9.85 13.34
C VAL A 526 -8.88 8.73 14.07
N PRO A 527 -8.51 8.38 15.31
CA PRO A 527 -9.33 7.46 16.10
C PRO A 527 -10.73 8.07 16.28
N ASP A 528 -11.77 7.31 15.94
CA ASP A 528 -13.15 7.67 16.28
C ASP A 528 -13.75 6.62 17.25
N ASP A 529 -14.76 7.03 18.02
CA ASP A 529 -15.42 6.16 19.01
C ASP A 529 -16.21 5.00 18.35
N SER A 530 -16.41 5.03 17.03
CA SER A 530 -17.04 3.96 16.24
C SER A 530 -16.05 2.93 15.70
N CYS A 531 -14.74 3.19 15.83
CA CYS A 531 -13.65 2.31 15.45
C CYS A 531 -13.40 1.23 16.52
N ASP A 532 -14.45 0.65 17.09
CA ASP A 532 -14.35 -0.55 17.93
C ASP A 532 -14.99 -1.77 17.20
N PRO A 533 -14.20 -2.75 16.74
CA PRO A 533 -12.73 -2.79 16.79
C PRO A 533 -12.10 -2.01 15.62
N PRO A 534 -10.91 -1.40 15.81
CA PRO A 534 -10.28 -0.56 14.80
C PRO A 534 -9.99 -1.41 13.56
N HIS A 535 -10.09 -0.79 12.38
CA HIS A 535 -9.78 -1.45 11.11
C HIS A 535 -8.38 -2.10 11.18
N PHE A 536 -8.28 -3.42 11.32
CA PHE A 536 -6.98 -4.08 11.24
C PHE A 536 -6.47 -4.04 9.80
N GLY A 537 -5.15 -4.02 9.60
CA GLY A 537 -4.51 -4.06 8.28
C GLY A 537 -3.68 -2.82 7.93
N PRO A 538 -2.99 -2.86 6.78
CA PRO A 538 -1.92 -1.91 6.42
C PRO A 538 -2.36 -0.46 6.18
N VAL A 539 -3.65 -0.12 6.32
CA VAL A 539 -4.14 1.26 6.16
C VAL A 539 -5.10 1.68 7.27
N GLY A 540 -5.84 0.72 7.85
CA GLY A 540 -6.78 1.01 8.95
C GLY A 540 -6.16 0.98 10.35
N GLY A 541 -4.98 0.37 10.50
CA GLY A 541 -4.35 0.19 11.81
C GLY A 541 -3.47 1.34 12.26
N PHE A 542 -3.28 2.36 11.42
CA PHE A 542 -2.32 3.44 11.66
C PHE A 542 -2.96 4.67 12.30
N ARG A 543 -2.34 5.16 13.36
CA ARG A 543 -2.71 6.43 14.00
C ARG A 543 -2.23 7.58 13.11
N LYS A 544 -3.10 8.56 12.85
CA LYS A 544 -2.70 9.84 12.25
C LYS A 544 -1.56 10.48 13.08
N PRO A 545 -0.34 10.64 12.53
CA PRO A 545 0.76 11.28 13.25
C PRO A 545 0.46 12.77 13.48
N THR A 546 0.85 13.30 14.65
CA THR A 546 0.90 14.75 14.86
C THR A 546 2.15 15.36 14.21
N ALA A 547 2.23 16.68 14.10
CA ALA A 547 3.44 17.37 13.62
C ALA A 547 4.70 16.94 14.39
N ALA A 548 4.64 16.85 15.73
CA ALA A 548 5.76 16.42 16.56
C ALA A 548 6.15 14.94 16.33
N MET A 549 5.17 14.07 16.08
CA MET A 549 5.42 12.67 15.72
C MET A 549 6.03 12.52 14.32
N VAL A 550 5.76 13.44 13.40
CA VAL A 550 6.46 13.49 12.10
C VAL A 550 7.93 13.87 12.32
N LYS A 551 8.20 14.95 13.05
CA LYS A 551 9.57 15.44 13.32
C LYS A 551 10.45 14.40 14.04
N VAL A 552 9.94 13.77 15.10
CA VAL A 552 10.71 12.80 15.90
C VAL A 552 11.13 11.59 15.07
N GLN A 553 10.31 11.12 14.13
CA GLN A 553 10.67 10.01 13.25
C GLN A 553 11.90 10.36 12.39
N ALA A 554 11.90 11.54 11.76
CA ALA A 554 13.03 11.99 10.96
C ALA A 554 14.29 12.17 11.80
N TRP A 555 14.19 12.82 12.96
CA TRP A 555 15.35 12.99 13.84
C TRP A 555 15.88 11.66 14.37
N VAL A 556 15.00 10.72 14.74
CA VAL A 556 15.43 9.37 15.14
C VAL A 556 16.09 8.63 13.98
N ALA A 557 15.57 8.73 12.75
CA ALA A 557 16.20 8.12 11.59
C ALA A 557 17.62 8.68 11.35
N VAL A 558 17.78 10.02 11.37
CA VAL A 558 19.09 10.69 11.22
C VAL A 558 20.03 10.32 12.37
N LEU A 559 19.53 10.30 13.60
CA LEU A 559 20.25 9.89 14.81
C LEU A 559 20.73 8.43 14.72
N LYS A 560 20.01 7.57 14.00
CA LYS A 560 20.42 6.19 13.69
C LYS A 560 21.31 6.06 12.46
N GLY A 561 21.60 7.16 11.75
CA GLY A 561 22.53 7.23 10.65
C GLY A 561 21.89 7.35 9.26
N ALA A 562 20.58 7.60 9.18
CA ALA A 562 19.95 7.90 7.90
C ALA A 562 20.53 9.18 7.29
N THR A 563 20.70 9.17 5.98
CA THR A 563 21.21 10.29 5.18
C THR A 563 20.18 10.79 4.18
N GLY A 564 18.90 10.54 4.47
CA GLY A 564 17.77 10.90 3.64
C GLY A 564 16.46 10.55 4.33
N VAL A 565 15.42 11.36 4.11
CA VAL A 565 14.09 11.21 4.70
C VAL A 565 13.02 11.54 3.66
N LEU A 566 12.12 10.60 3.39
CA LEU A 566 11.00 10.73 2.45
C LEU A 566 9.72 10.25 3.12
N TYR A 567 8.72 11.07 3.40
CA TYR A 567 7.49 10.58 4.08
C TYR A 567 6.53 9.83 3.15
N TYR A 568 5.87 8.78 3.66
CA TYR A 568 4.77 8.10 2.95
C TYR A 568 3.39 8.49 3.49
N PRO A 569 2.41 8.81 2.61
CA PRO A 569 2.53 9.36 1.26
C PRO A 569 2.32 10.88 1.26
N TYR A 570 2.46 11.52 0.11
CA TYR A 570 2.08 12.93 -0.02
C TYR A 570 0.58 13.16 0.15
N ILE A 571 -0.27 12.44 -0.58
CA ILE A 571 -1.72 12.63 -0.53
C ILE A 571 -2.43 11.35 -0.09
N SER A 572 -3.49 11.52 0.69
CA SER A 572 -4.37 10.42 1.05
C SER A 572 -5.17 9.93 -0.15
N ASN A 573 -5.29 8.61 -0.32
CA ASN A 573 -6.09 7.99 -1.37
C ASN A 573 -7.56 7.75 -0.97
N HIS A 574 -7.95 8.07 0.28
CA HIS A 574 -9.29 7.84 0.80
C HIS A 574 -9.81 9.01 1.65
N PRO A 575 -11.10 9.37 1.54
CA PRO A 575 -11.74 10.26 2.49
C PRO A 575 -11.62 9.74 3.93
N GLY A 576 -11.35 10.63 4.88
CA GLY A 576 -11.17 10.28 6.30
C GLY A 576 -9.79 9.74 6.68
N HIS A 577 -8.93 9.49 5.68
CA HIS A 577 -7.52 9.19 5.89
C HIS A 577 -6.70 10.45 5.68
N SER A 578 -5.64 10.60 6.47
CA SER A 578 -4.76 11.77 6.42
C SER A 578 -3.35 11.36 5.99
N SER A 579 -2.64 12.27 5.32
CA SER A 579 -1.25 12.13 4.85
C SER A 579 -0.56 13.50 4.96
N LEU A 580 0.47 13.83 4.17
CA LEU A 580 0.96 15.22 4.13
C LEU A 580 -0.13 16.18 3.61
N ARG A 581 -0.95 15.74 2.68
CA ARG A 581 -2.22 16.36 2.26
C ARG A 581 -3.37 15.38 2.43
N ASP A 582 -4.52 15.90 2.83
CA ASP A 582 -5.74 15.09 2.89
C ASP A 582 -6.26 14.84 1.46
N PHE A 583 -7.26 13.96 1.34
CA PHE A 583 -7.84 13.57 0.04
C PHE A 583 -8.38 14.77 -0.77
N ASP A 584 -8.79 15.84 -0.08
CA ASP A 584 -9.27 17.09 -0.67
C ASP A 584 -8.15 18.11 -0.96
N TRP A 585 -6.89 17.69 -0.86
CA TRP A 585 -5.68 18.49 -1.05
C TRP A 585 -5.41 19.55 0.02
N SER A 586 -6.17 19.57 1.11
CA SER A 586 -5.87 20.45 2.23
C SER A 586 -4.53 20.10 2.90
N GLU A 587 -3.83 21.13 3.38
CA GLU A 587 -2.59 20.96 4.13
C GLU A 587 -2.88 20.39 5.52
N THR A 588 -2.07 19.41 5.95
CA THR A 588 -2.22 18.77 7.25
C THR A 588 -1.14 19.20 8.23
N GLU A 589 -1.33 18.88 9.52
CA GLU A 589 -0.27 19.05 10.52
C GLU A 589 0.97 18.19 10.22
N GLN A 590 0.81 17.08 9.49
CA GLN A 590 1.92 16.24 9.07
C GLN A 590 2.81 16.97 8.05
N LEU A 591 2.23 17.71 7.10
CA LEU A 591 3.02 18.54 6.18
C LEU A 591 3.73 19.69 6.90
N LYS A 592 3.08 20.32 7.89
CA LYS A 592 3.75 21.31 8.75
C LYS A 592 4.93 20.72 9.49
N GLY A 593 4.74 19.56 10.12
CA GLY A 593 5.81 18.82 10.80
C GLY A 593 6.96 18.47 9.85
N ALA A 594 6.66 17.98 8.64
CA ALA A 594 7.64 17.65 7.61
C ALA A 594 8.40 18.89 7.12
N SER A 595 7.69 20.00 6.88
CA SER A 595 8.26 21.29 6.48
C SER A 595 9.24 21.82 7.53
N ASP A 596 8.84 21.82 8.81
CA ASP A 596 9.66 22.30 9.92
C ASP A 596 10.96 21.50 10.04
N ILE A 597 10.90 20.17 9.96
CA ILE A 597 12.10 19.34 10.02
C ILE A 597 12.97 19.47 8.77
N PHE A 598 12.38 19.57 7.58
CA PHE A 598 13.15 19.72 6.35
C PHE A 598 13.89 21.06 6.28
N ALA A 599 13.30 22.14 6.80
CA ALA A 599 13.98 23.43 6.97
C ALA A 599 15.21 23.34 7.91
N GLN A 600 15.15 22.48 8.92
CA GLN A 600 16.28 22.23 9.82
C GLN A 600 17.34 21.34 9.15
N LEU A 601 16.93 20.24 8.53
CA LEU A 601 17.82 19.27 7.87
C LEU A 601 18.53 19.89 6.66
N GLU A 602 17.88 20.78 5.91
CA GLU A 602 18.49 21.50 4.80
C GLU A 602 19.79 22.21 5.19
N LYS A 603 19.83 22.82 6.39
CA LYS A 603 21.00 23.57 6.90
C LYS A 603 22.20 22.67 7.21
N VAL A 604 21.97 21.37 7.43
CA VAL A 604 23.00 20.41 7.86
C VAL A 604 23.13 19.20 6.92
N ALA A 605 22.35 19.14 5.83
CA ALA A 605 22.31 18.03 4.89
C ALA A 605 23.69 17.68 4.33
N GLY A 606 24.44 18.68 3.84
CA GLY A 606 25.78 18.49 3.29
C GLY A 606 26.80 17.98 4.31
N LEU A 607 26.60 18.28 5.60
CA LEU A 607 27.39 17.73 6.70
C LEU A 607 26.98 16.27 6.98
N LEU A 608 25.69 15.99 7.13
CA LEU A 608 25.16 14.67 7.52
C LEU A 608 25.55 13.56 6.54
N VAL A 609 25.56 13.82 5.22
CA VAL A 609 25.97 12.81 4.21
C VAL A 609 27.45 12.40 4.33
N ARG A 610 28.27 13.18 5.06
CA ARG A 610 29.71 12.95 5.25
C ARG A 610 30.06 12.39 6.61
N LEU A 611 29.07 12.26 7.47
CA LEU A 611 29.20 11.67 8.78
C LEU A 611 28.80 10.20 8.73
N GLU A 612 29.31 9.46 9.70
CA GLU A 612 28.82 8.15 10.08
C GLU A 612 28.77 8.03 11.60
N ARG A 613 27.82 7.23 12.07
CA ARG A 613 27.68 6.93 13.49
C ARG A 613 28.93 6.25 14.03
N ASP A 614 29.43 6.76 15.14
CA ASP A 614 30.62 6.24 15.82
C ASP A 614 30.22 5.25 16.93
N PHE A 615 30.25 3.96 16.61
CA PHE A 615 29.98 2.90 17.58
C PHE A 615 31.15 2.63 18.54
N SER A 616 32.35 3.15 18.23
CA SER A 616 33.54 2.92 19.08
C SER A 616 33.65 3.92 20.23
N ASP A 617 33.00 5.07 20.11
CA ASP A 617 32.96 6.12 21.13
C ASP A 617 31.54 6.67 21.31
N ASP A 618 30.58 5.75 21.52
CA ASP A 618 29.16 6.04 21.74
C ASP A 618 28.89 6.81 23.05
N LYS A 619 29.94 7.00 23.87
CA LYS A 619 29.87 7.62 25.19
C LYS A 619 30.60 8.94 25.30
N PHE A 620 31.25 9.46 24.26
CA PHE A 620 31.91 10.78 24.36
C PHE A 620 30.95 11.87 24.87
N VAL A 621 29.68 11.79 24.49
CA VAL A 621 28.63 12.70 24.91
C VAL A 621 27.36 11.93 25.29
N SER A 622 26.66 12.41 26.32
CA SER A 622 25.42 11.80 26.83
C SER A 622 24.48 12.87 27.42
N SER A 623 23.23 12.47 27.67
CA SER A 623 22.22 13.22 28.43
C SER A 623 21.80 12.38 29.63
N ALA A 624 21.51 12.98 30.78
CA ALA A 624 20.81 12.26 31.86
C ALA A 624 19.28 12.32 31.68
N ASN A 625 18.79 13.20 30.82
CA ASN A 625 17.38 13.22 30.43
C ASN A 625 17.03 12.00 29.55
N PRO A 626 16.19 11.05 30.02
CA PRO A 626 15.86 9.84 29.27
C PRO A 626 15.01 10.10 28.02
N ALA A 627 14.36 11.27 27.93
CA ALA A 627 13.62 11.69 26.75
C ALA A 627 14.54 12.26 25.65
N VAL A 628 15.82 12.49 25.93
CA VAL A 628 16.77 13.02 24.96
C VAL A 628 17.74 11.91 24.55
N TRP A 629 17.65 11.50 23.28
CA TRP A 629 18.57 10.52 22.72
C TRP A 629 19.73 11.23 22.03
N ILE A 630 20.94 10.71 22.22
CA ILE A 630 22.17 11.26 21.63
C ILE A 630 23.00 10.11 21.09
N HIS A 631 23.55 10.26 19.88
CA HIS A 631 24.60 9.38 19.36
C HIS A 631 25.77 10.20 18.82
N THR A 632 26.98 9.70 19.04
CA THR A 632 28.22 10.27 18.49
C THR A 632 28.37 9.92 17.00
N PHE A 633 28.91 10.87 16.24
CA PHE A 633 29.24 10.74 14.83
C PHE A 633 30.67 11.21 14.57
N LYS A 634 31.29 10.61 13.56
CA LYS A 634 32.62 10.96 13.06
C LYS A 634 32.59 11.20 11.55
N SER A 635 33.64 11.85 11.06
CA SER A 635 33.88 11.95 9.62
C SER A 635 34.01 10.55 9.02
N ARG A 636 33.34 10.30 7.89
CA ARG A 636 33.67 9.11 7.09
C ARG A 636 35.12 9.19 6.61
N PRO A 637 35.82 8.06 6.39
CA PRO A 637 37.26 8.05 6.08
C PRO A 637 37.68 8.88 4.86
N GLU A 638 36.83 8.93 3.83
CA GLU A 638 37.02 9.73 2.62
C GLU A 638 36.88 11.23 2.87
N ASN A 639 36.18 11.61 3.94
CA ASN A 639 35.95 12.98 4.33
C ASN A 639 37.02 13.43 5.34
N ARG A 640 37.51 14.66 5.19
CA ARG A 640 38.57 15.24 6.05
C ARG A 640 38.03 16.24 7.06
N LEU A 641 36.86 15.96 7.64
CA LEU A 641 36.31 16.76 8.74
C LEU A 641 37.17 16.54 9.99
N ARG A 642 37.38 17.57 10.82
CA ARG A 642 38.21 17.44 12.04
C ARG A 642 37.45 17.62 13.35
N CYS A 643 36.21 18.10 13.32
CA CYS A 643 35.37 18.10 14.51
C CYS A 643 34.89 16.68 14.85
N ARG A 644 34.50 16.49 16.10
CA ARG A 644 33.62 15.40 16.51
C ARG A 644 32.17 15.88 16.44
N TYR A 645 31.23 14.97 16.25
CA TYR A 645 29.83 15.33 16.06
C TYR A 645 28.91 14.52 16.97
N ALA A 646 27.74 15.08 17.26
CA ALA A 646 26.65 14.35 17.87
C ALA A 646 25.32 14.75 17.24
N VAL A 647 24.44 13.77 17.06
CA VAL A 647 23.05 14.01 16.70
C VAL A 647 22.20 13.79 17.94
N VAL A 648 21.27 14.70 18.18
CA VAL A 648 20.37 14.72 19.33
C VAL A 648 18.92 14.65 18.83
N ALA A 649 18.07 13.90 19.51
CA ALA A 649 16.63 13.86 19.26
C ALA A 649 15.85 13.95 20.57
N ASN A 650 14.87 14.85 20.64
CA ASN A 650 13.84 14.84 21.65
C ASN A 650 12.80 13.76 21.30
N THR A 651 12.82 12.67 22.05
CA THR A 651 11.90 11.54 21.87
C THR A 651 10.56 11.72 22.57
N ASP A 652 10.41 12.77 23.39
CA ASP A 652 9.12 13.23 23.89
C ASP A 652 8.51 14.21 22.87
N TRP A 653 7.50 13.73 22.14
CA TRP A 653 6.76 14.54 21.17
C TRP A 653 5.59 15.30 21.78
N GLU A 654 5.36 15.18 23.09
CA GLU A 654 4.32 15.93 23.80
C GLU A 654 4.94 17.15 24.50
N ASN A 655 6.16 17.02 25.02
CA ASN A 655 6.79 18.05 25.84
C ASN A 655 8.13 18.52 25.26
N ALA A 656 8.40 19.82 25.45
CA ALA A 656 9.73 20.36 25.24
C ALA A 656 10.69 19.77 26.29
N GLN A 657 11.91 19.50 25.88
CA GLN A 657 12.96 18.95 26.72
C GLN A 657 14.13 19.91 26.82
N THR A 658 14.90 19.78 27.90
CA THR A 658 16.22 20.45 28.01
C THR A 658 17.30 19.41 27.80
N LEU A 659 18.23 19.69 26.90
CA LEU A 659 19.44 18.93 26.69
C LEU A 659 20.43 19.24 27.83
N ASP A 660 20.73 18.23 28.64
CA ASP A 660 21.70 18.28 29.74
C ASP A 660 23.01 17.59 29.35
N LEU A 661 23.82 18.28 28.54
CA LEU A 661 25.00 17.70 27.91
C LEU A 661 26.07 17.27 28.93
N LYS A 662 26.46 15.99 28.90
CA LYS A 662 27.56 15.43 29.70
C LYS A 662 28.63 14.85 28.79
N LEU A 663 29.85 15.37 28.92
CA LEU A 663 31.02 14.87 28.21
C LEU A 663 31.82 13.91 29.11
N THR A 664 32.28 12.79 28.56
CA THR A 664 33.15 11.86 29.31
C THR A 664 34.56 12.39 29.50
N GLN A 665 35.00 13.30 28.63
CA GLN A 665 36.29 13.97 28.73
C GLN A 665 36.11 15.47 28.55
N PRO A 666 36.86 16.30 29.30
CA PRO A 666 36.88 17.74 29.07
C PRO A 666 37.29 18.05 27.62
N LEU A 667 36.61 19.01 27.00
CA LEU A 667 37.06 19.55 25.73
C LEU A 667 38.43 20.24 25.91
N PRO A 668 39.29 20.24 24.88
CA PRO A 668 40.46 21.12 24.85
C PRO A 668 40.07 22.57 25.15
N ALA A 669 40.97 23.35 25.76
CA ALA A 669 40.67 24.72 26.20
C ALA A 669 40.19 25.68 25.08
N ASN A 670 40.52 25.37 23.83
CA ASN A 670 40.12 26.13 22.64
C ASN A 670 38.92 25.53 21.89
N ALA A 671 38.38 24.40 22.35
CA ALA A 671 37.24 23.73 21.73
C ALA A 671 35.92 24.24 22.32
N MET A 672 34.89 24.24 21.49
CA MET A 672 33.53 24.65 21.84
C MET A 672 32.51 23.62 21.36
N VAL A 673 31.31 23.72 21.92
CA VAL A 673 30.12 23.05 21.40
C VAL A 673 29.40 24.04 20.49
N TYR A 674 29.13 23.62 19.27
CA TYR A 674 28.55 24.45 18.21
C TYR A 674 27.28 23.81 17.68
N ASP A 675 26.20 24.58 17.65
CA ASP A 675 24.93 24.17 17.06
C ASP A 675 25.00 24.39 15.54
N CYS A 676 25.09 23.29 14.79
CA CYS A 676 25.21 23.32 13.34
C CYS A 676 23.95 23.83 12.65
N ILE A 677 22.77 23.71 13.28
CA ILE A 677 21.49 24.16 12.71
C ILE A 677 21.29 25.65 12.97
N ALA A 678 21.53 26.12 14.20
CA ALA A 678 21.43 27.54 14.52
C ALA A 678 22.62 28.37 14.02
N GLY A 679 23.72 27.71 13.65
CA GLY A 679 24.90 28.38 13.11
C GLY A 679 25.61 29.25 14.15
N LYS A 680 25.62 28.84 15.42
CA LYS A 680 26.24 29.59 16.53
C LYS A 680 26.75 28.66 17.64
N PRO A 681 27.69 29.11 18.50
CA PRO A 681 28.06 28.38 19.70
C PRO A 681 26.83 28.10 20.57
N SER A 682 26.70 26.88 21.11
CA SER A 682 25.64 26.58 22.07
C SER A 682 25.99 27.21 23.42
N GLY A 683 25.09 28.03 23.98
CA GLY A 683 25.31 28.85 25.17
C GLY A 683 25.48 28.12 26.51
N GLY A 684 26.02 26.90 26.53
CA GLY A 684 26.25 26.09 27.74
C GLY A 684 25.34 24.86 27.84
N ASN A 685 25.23 24.32 29.07
CA ASN A 685 24.71 22.98 29.37
C ASN A 685 23.18 22.82 29.27
N ALA A 686 22.42 23.83 28.84
CA ALA A 686 20.96 23.77 28.77
C ALA A 686 20.47 24.34 27.44
N ILE A 687 20.18 23.44 26.49
CA ILE A 687 19.57 23.79 25.20
C ILE A 687 18.13 23.29 25.18
N ALA A 688 17.18 24.16 24.90
CA ALA A 688 15.77 23.77 24.77
C ALA A 688 15.54 23.06 23.42
N LEU A 689 14.87 21.91 23.47
CA LEU A 689 14.40 21.13 22.33
C LEU A 689 12.87 21.13 22.35
N SER A 690 12.22 21.65 21.31
CA SER A 690 10.76 21.56 21.22
C SER A 690 10.31 20.10 21.05
N PRO A 691 9.01 19.79 21.22
CA PRO A 691 8.50 18.43 21.07
C PRO A 691 8.87 17.82 19.72
N GLY A 692 9.50 16.64 19.74
CA GLY A 692 9.95 15.91 18.56
C GLY A 692 11.10 16.52 17.76
N ASP A 693 11.68 17.65 18.20
CA ASP A 693 12.83 18.27 17.53
C ASP A 693 14.15 17.54 17.82
N GLY A 694 15.24 18.04 17.25
CA GLY A 694 16.56 17.47 17.34
C GLY A 694 17.62 18.45 16.86
N MET A 695 18.88 18.06 16.97
CA MET A 695 20.02 18.93 16.72
C MET A 695 21.22 18.17 16.17
N VAL A 696 22.11 18.90 15.50
CA VAL A 696 23.45 18.43 15.16
C VAL A 696 24.46 19.34 15.87
N LEU A 697 25.29 18.76 16.72
CA LEU A 697 26.32 19.45 17.48
C LEU A 697 27.71 19.10 16.93
N ALA A 698 28.56 20.10 16.78
CA ALA A 698 29.98 19.94 16.51
C ALA A 698 30.82 20.28 17.74
N PHE A 699 31.85 19.48 17.99
CA PHE A 699 32.81 19.64 19.08
C PHE A 699 34.20 19.83 18.46
N GLY A 700 34.76 21.03 18.61
CA GLY A 700 36.08 21.34 18.07
C GLY A 700 36.45 22.80 18.22
N SER A 701 37.63 23.17 17.73
CA SER A 701 38.05 24.56 17.71
C SER A 701 37.20 25.36 16.72
N ARG A 702 37.11 26.69 16.91
CA ARG A 702 36.42 27.58 15.95
C ARG A 702 36.93 27.40 14.52
N GLN A 703 38.25 27.27 14.36
CA GLN A 703 38.88 27.09 13.06
C GLN A 703 38.48 25.77 12.40
N ASP A 704 38.35 24.69 13.19
CA ASP A 704 37.91 23.41 12.68
C ASP A 704 36.44 23.44 12.25
N ILE A 705 35.56 24.05 13.04
CA ILE A 705 34.15 24.23 12.70
C ILE A 705 34.01 25.02 11.39
N GLU A 706 34.73 26.15 11.26
CA GLU A 706 34.67 26.97 10.04
C GLU A 706 35.18 26.23 8.81
N ARG A 707 36.24 25.41 8.95
CA ARG A 707 36.74 24.58 7.85
C ARG A 707 35.74 23.50 7.48
N ASP A 708 35.20 22.77 8.44
CA ASP A 708 34.27 21.67 8.21
C ASP A 708 32.95 22.16 7.58
N ARG A 709 32.47 23.36 7.97
CA ARG A 709 31.35 24.06 7.32
C ARG A 709 31.64 24.42 5.87
N LYS A 710 32.82 24.98 5.57
CA LYS A 710 33.22 25.30 4.19
C LYS A 710 33.37 24.05 3.33
N ALA A 711 33.85 22.97 3.91
CA ALA A 711 33.95 21.71 3.21
C ALA A 711 32.57 21.22 2.79
N SER A 712 31.54 21.42 3.63
CA SER A 712 30.21 20.80 3.53
C SER A 712 29.13 21.83 3.18
N PRO A 713 29.16 22.42 1.97
CA PRO A 713 28.13 23.36 1.55
C PRO A 713 26.76 22.69 1.56
N SER A 714 25.72 23.47 1.81
CA SER A 714 24.36 23.04 1.48
C SER A 714 24.35 22.71 -0.01
N VAL A 715 23.92 21.48 -0.33
CA VAL A 715 23.68 21.07 -1.71
C VAL A 715 22.34 21.70 -2.08
N GLU A 716 22.38 22.92 -2.61
CA GLU A 716 21.23 23.58 -3.25
C GLU A 716 20.98 23.03 -4.65
#